data_AF-A0A1Q9K2D9-F1
#
_entry.id   AF-A0A1Q9K2D9-F1
#
_cell.length_a   1.000
_cell.length_b   1.000
_cell.length_c   1.000
_cell.angle_alpha   90.00
_cell.angle_beta   90.00
_cell.angle_gamma   90.00
#
_symmetry.space_group_name_H-M   'P 1'
#
loop_
_entity.id
_entity.type
_entity.pdbx_description
1 polymer ?
#
loop_
_entity_poly.entity_id
_entity_poly.type
_entity_poly.pdbx_seq_one_letter_code
_entity_poly.pdbx_strand_id
1 'polypeptide(L)'
;MKKQLTAVLLCFLLILSVMTSALGVDVKASGTKEITYINPLYQDVIDESDLNQPSELGIAPASEEEYYDNISEAGNDMRSHLVGREETITIQYQAEEYSSELVKGIVADAMKHTGNPKEGDYLRWQYAGWKSSTSYYRSDNICYMTITYTMTYYTTREQEEALDQKMDSVLNQLNIENTSNYKKIQAVYDYICDNVIYDYDNLEDDEYKLKYTAYAALMDGTAVCQGYAVLFYRMALELNIDARVITGVGNGGPHGWNIVDLKNQYYNLDATWDAGRSSYRYFLKCNENFGDHTRDEEYTTDEFQKSYPMASKDYEDLPMIIITKQPVDYTGKAGDIAEFVVEAEGTDLLYQWQFSSDGGTTWKNSSQNGNKTARLKVPVTEARDGQQYRCVIKDTEDEQVISDVAVLIVEAEALAIVGQPSDYTGGVGDIAQFTVDAVGKGLSYQWQFSGDNGTTWKSSSQSGNRTKTISVPITEARSGQLYRCMVKDAEGNQIISEAAVLKVEAETLVINSQPKDYTGVVGDTASFTVKATGNSLKYQWQYSNNKGEIWKNSSQSGSRTATVNVPITEARDGQQYRCVVTDKNGNSVTSEAAKLIVGTELTITSQPEDYTGDVGDTAVFTIQAAGEGLKYQWQFSNDDGKNWRNSSQSGNRTATVNVPITEARDGQQYRCVVTDKNGNSVTSEVAKLFVKTEMVRNL
;
A
#
# COMPACT_ATOMS: atom_id res chain seq x y z
N MET A 1 -35.40 -100.07 -45.01
CA MET A 1 -34.08 -99.84 -44.37
C MET A 1 -34.21 -99.56 -42.87
N LYS A 2 -34.81 -100.48 -42.11
CA LYS A 2 -35.07 -100.32 -40.65
C LYS A 2 -34.03 -101.03 -39.76
N LYS A 3 -32.85 -101.37 -40.29
CA LYS A 3 -31.76 -102.06 -39.54
C LYS A 3 -30.39 -101.38 -39.59
N GLN A 4 -30.27 -100.20 -40.20
CA GLN A 4 -29.04 -99.37 -40.14
C GLN A 4 -29.18 -98.12 -39.26
N LEU A 5 -30.40 -97.74 -38.84
CA LEU A 5 -30.63 -96.58 -37.97
C LEU A 5 -30.36 -96.85 -36.48
N THR A 6 -30.32 -98.11 -36.06
CA THR A 6 -30.05 -98.48 -34.65
C THR A 6 -28.56 -98.63 -34.33
N ALA A 7 -27.68 -98.67 -35.33
CA ALA A 7 -26.23 -98.82 -35.12
C ALA A 7 -25.51 -97.47 -34.94
N VAL A 8 -26.01 -96.40 -35.55
CA VAL A 8 -25.47 -95.03 -35.37
C VAL A 8 -25.92 -94.43 -34.04
N LEU A 9 -27.14 -94.74 -33.58
CA LEU A 9 -27.64 -94.29 -32.28
C LEU A 9 -26.95 -95.02 -31.10
N LEU A 10 -26.58 -96.30 -31.25
CA LEU A 10 -25.84 -97.03 -30.21
C LEU A 10 -24.34 -96.70 -30.19
N CYS A 11 -23.71 -96.35 -31.33
CA CYS A 11 -22.30 -95.92 -31.32
C CYS A 11 -22.13 -94.54 -30.69
N PHE A 12 -23.09 -93.63 -30.81
CA PHE A 12 -23.06 -92.33 -30.12
C PHE A 12 -23.28 -92.46 -28.60
N LEU A 13 -24.16 -93.37 -28.17
CA LEU A 13 -24.35 -93.69 -26.75
C LEU A 13 -23.16 -94.44 -26.11
N LEU A 14 -22.34 -95.15 -26.90
CA LEU A 14 -21.11 -95.80 -26.42
C LEU A 14 -19.88 -94.88 -26.42
N ILE A 15 -19.83 -93.84 -27.26
CA ILE A 15 -18.76 -92.83 -27.17
C ILE A 15 -19.00 -91.90 -25.97
N LEU A 16 -20.26 -91.74 -25.53
CA LEU A 16 -20.59 -91.01 -24.30
C LEU A 16 -20.29 -91.79 -23.00
N SER A 17 -20.08 -93.12 -23.06
CA SER A 17 -19.74 -93.92 -21.88
C SER A 17 -18.26 -94.30 -21.77
N VAL A 18 -17.43 -93.95 -22.76
CA VAL A 18 -15.99 -94.31 -22.78
C VAL A 18 -15.07 -93.09 -22.57
N MET A 19 -15.61 -91.86 -22.58
CA MET A 19 -14.87 -90.67 -22.13
C MET A 19 -15.19 -90.25 -20.69
N THR A 20 -16.16 -90.86 -20.01
CA THR A 20 -16.49 -90.58 -18.61
C THR A 20 -15.56 -91.27 -17.58
N SER A 21 -14.50 -91.95 -18.03
CA SER A 21 -13.56 -92.67 -17.13
C SER A 21 -12.09 -92.22 -17.21
N ALA A 22 -11.80 -91.05 -17.79
CA ALA A 22 -10.45 -90.47 -17.78
C ALA A 22 -10.30 -89.13 -17.03
N LEU A 23 -11.39 -88.50 -16.59
CA LEU A 23 -11.33 -87.20 -15.86
C LEU A 23 -12.28 -87.07 -14.65
N GLY A 24 -13.05 -88.10 -14.28
CA GLY A 24 -13.81 -88.07 -13.02
C GLY A 24 -14.92 -87.01 -12.92
N VAL A 25 -15.55 -86.63 -14.03
CA VAL A 25 -16.68 -85.68 -14.05
C VAL A 25 -18.00 -86.45 -14.24
N ASP A 26 -18.83 -86.47 -13.21
CA ASP A 26 -20.11 -87.19 -13.14
C ASP A 26 -21.24 -86.30 -13.73
N VAL A 27 -21.40 -86.28 -15.07
CA VAL A 27 -22.40 -85.46 -15.77
C VAL A 27 -23.82 -85.99 -15.51
N LYS A 28 -24.64 -85.26 -14.74
CA LYS A 28 -25.93 -85.77 -14.21
C LYS A 28 -27.22 -85.24 -14.87
N ALA A 29 -27.17 -84.26 -15.77
CA ALA A 29 -28.31 -83.86 -16.60
C ALA A 29 -27.83 -82.97 -17.76
N SER A 30 -28.33 -83.19 -18.98
CA SER A 30 -28.14 -82.30 -20.13
C SER A 30 -29.47 -81.98 -20.83
N GLY A 31 -29.56 -80.80 -21.42
CA GLY A 31 -30.76 -80.35 -22.14
C GLY A 31 -30.51 -79.11 -22.98
N THR A 32 -31.51 -78.74 -23.79
CA THR A 32 -31.54 -77.49 -24.54
C THR A 32 -32.71 -76.61 -24.08
N LYS A 33 -32.51 -75.29 -24.07
CA LYS A 33 -33.54 -74.29 -23.79
C LYS A 33 -33.49 -73.21 -24.85
N GLU A 34 -34.65 -72.77 -25.31
CA GLU A 34 -34.77 -71.71 -26.29
C GLU A 34 -35.49 -70.51 -25.68
N ILE A 35 -35.04 -69.32 -26.06
CA ILE A 35 -35.67 -68.04 -25.68
C ILE A 35 -35.76 -67.18 -26.93
N THR A 36 -36.95 -66.64 -27.18
CA THR A 36 -37.16 -65.54 -28.11
C THR A 36 -37.30 -64.25 -27.30
N TYR A 37 -36.60 -63.20 -27.74
CA TYR A 37 -36.71 -61.86 -27.19
C TYR A 37 -36.94 -60.87 -28.33
N ILE A 38 -38.09 -60.21 -28.31
CA ILE A 38 -38.35 -59.04 -29.15
C ILE A 38 -38.01 -57.83 -28.29
N ASN A 39 -37.26 -56.89 -28.84
CA ASN A 39 -36.94 -55.65 -28.15
C ASN A 39 -38.27 -54.93 -27.85
N PRO A 40 -38.57 -54.61 -26.57
CA PRO A 40 -39.86 -54.02 -26.17
C PRO A 40 -40.22 -52.76 -26.96
N LEU A 41 -39.23 -52.07 -27.50
CA LEU A 41 -39.36 -50.89 -28.34
C LEU A 41 -40.05 -51.15 -29.68
N TYR A 42 -40.01 -52.40 -30.15
CA TYR A 42 -40.59 -52.80 -31.42
C TYR A 42 -41.63 -53.91 -31.28
N GLN A 43 -42.07 -54.24 -30.05
CA GLN A 43 -43.00 -55.33 -29.80
C GLN A 43 -44.35 -55.19 -30.51
N ASP A 44 -44.72 -53.96 -30.91
CA ASP A 44 -45.95 -53.65 -31.61
C ASP A 44 -45.79 -53.61 -33.15
N VAL A 45 -44.55 -53.74 -33.66
CA VAL A 45 -44.19 -53.64 -35.09
C VAL A 45 -43.24 -54.74 -35.60
N ILE A 46 -42.86 -55.67 -34.73
CA ILE A 46 -41.99 -56.82 -35.02
C ILE A 46 -42.65 -58.06 -34.43
N ASP A 47 -42.83 -59.07 -35.27
CA ASP A 47 -43.26 -60.40 -34.87
C ASP A 47 -42.06 -61.35 -34.72
N GLU A 48 -42.25 -62.47 -34.02
CA GLU A 48 -41.21 -63.50 -33.85
C GLU A 48 -40.71 -64.08 -35.20
N SER A 49 -41.53 -64.04 -36.25
CA SER A 49 -41.15 -64.46 -37.59
C SER A 49 -40.15 -63.55 -38.27
N ASP A 50 -40.07 -62.28 -37.85
CA ASP A 50 -39.18 -61.28 -38.45
C ASP A 50 -37.76 -61.38 -37.92
N LEU A 51 -37.56 -62.12 -36.82
CA LEU A 51 -36.26 -62.37 -36.24
C LEU A 51 -35.49 -63.42 -37.04
N ASN A 52 -34.18 -63.20 -37.16
CA ASN A 52 -33.23 -64.16 -37.71
C ASN A 52 -33.36 -65.50 -36.98
N GLN A 53 -33.48 -66.58 -37.75
CA GLN A 53 -33.64 -67.91 -37.20
C GLN A 53 -32.27 -68.49 -36.83
N PRO A 54 -32.14 -69.14 -35.66
CA PRO A 54 -30.90 -69.79 -35.30
C PRO A 54 -30.57 -70.91 -36.30
N SER A 55 -29.28 -71.08 -36.62
CA SER A 55 -28.82 -72.28 -37.31
C SER A 55 -29.17 -73.52 -36.48
N GLU A 56 -29.55 -74.65 -37.10
CA GLU A 56 -29.76 -75.91 -36.38
C GLU A 56 -28.50 -76.30 -35.61
N LEU A 57 -28.55 -76.20 -34.28
CA LEU A 57 -27.43 -76.53 -33.41
C LEU A 57 -27.72 -77.83 -32.65
N GLY A 58 -26.77 -78.76 -32.70
CA GLY A 58 -26.74 -79.93 -31.82
C GLY A 58 -26.32 -79.57 -30.40
N ILE A 59 -26.45 -80.51 -29.47
CA ILE A 59 -25.94 -80.36 -28.10
C ILE A 59 -24.43 -80.12 -28.18
N ALA A 60 -23.97 -78.92 -27.81
CA ALA A 60 -22.55 -78.62 -27.74
C ALA A 60 -21.93 -79.47 -26.61
N PRO A 61 -20.80 -80.19 -26.87
CA PRO A 61 -20.04 -80.83 -25.81
C PRO A 61 -19.43 -79.78 -24.87
N ALA A 62 -18.95 -80.19 -23.70
CA ALA A 62 -18.23 -79.31 -22.77
C ALA A 62 -17.13 -78.53 -23.52
N SER A 63 -17.18 -77.20 -23.43
CA SER A 63 -16.20 -76.31 -24.06
C SER A 63 -14.83 -76.39 -23.35
N GLU A 64 -13.74 -76.27 -24.11
CA GLU A 64 -12.38 -76.03 -23.58
C GLU A 64 -12.16 -74.55 -23.18
N GLU A 65 -13.12 -73.67 -23.50
CA GLU A 65 -13.09 -72.24 -23.19
C GLU A 65 -13.45 -71.96 -21.72
N GLU A 66 -12.99 -70.81 -21.22
CA GLU A 66 -13.30 -70.34 -19.87
C GLU A 66 -14.77 -69.89 -19.77
N TYR A 67 -15.44 -70.24 -18.66
CA TYR A 67 -16.85 -69.89 -18.43
C TYR A 67 -16.93 -68.65 -17.54
N TYR A 68 -17.70 -67.65 -17.97
CA TYR A 68 -18.05 -66.52 -17.12
C TYR A 68 -18.95 -66.97 -15.96
N ASP A 69 -18.76 -66.42 -14.77
CA ASP A 69 -19.67 -66.59 -13.63
C ASP A 69 -20.35 -65.29 -13.18
N ASN A 70 -20.05 -64.18 -13.89
CA ASN A 70 -20.55 -62.84 -13.65
C ASN A 70 -21.22 -62.27 -14.91
N ILE A 71 -22.47 -61.80 -14.78
CA ILE A 71 -23.25 -61.22 -15.88
C ILE A 71 -22.53 -60.02 -16.50
N SER A 72 -21.81 -59.23 -15.71
CA SER A 72 -21.14 -58.03 -16.24
C SER A 72 -19.96 -58.37 -17.16
N GLU A 73 -19.21 -59.42 -16.86
CA GLU A 73 -18.10 -59.87 -17.71
C GLU A 73 -18.62 -60.47 -19.01
N ALA A 74 -19.61 -61.36 -18.91
CA ALA A 74 -20.31 -61.91 -20.08
C ALA A 74 -21.01 -60.82 -20.90
N GLY A 75 -21.55 -59.79 -20.25
CA GLY A 75 -22.19 -58.64 -20.89
C GLY A 75 -21.19 -57.78 -21.67
N ASN A 76 -19.97 -57.58 -21.16
CA ASN A 76 -18.91 -56.87 -21.87
C ASN A 76 -18.42 -57.65 -23.10
N ASP A 77 -18.32 -58.98 -23.00
CA ASP A 77 -17.99 -59.85 -24.13
C ASP A 77 -19.09 -59.80 -25.21
N MET A 78 -20.35 -60.03 -24.81
CA MET A 78 -21.53 -59.85 -25.65
C MET A 78 -21.53 -58.47 -26.34
N ARG A 79 -21.24 -57.39 -25.60
CA ARG A 79 -21.18 -56.03 -26.17
C ARG A 79 -20.17 -55.92 -27.30
N SER A 80 -18.99 -56.52 -27.16
CA SER A 80 -17.94 -56.49 -28.19
C SER A 80 -18.42 -57.13 -29.50
N HIS A 81 -19.12 -58.26 -29.40
CA HIS A 81 -19.75 -58.91 -30.56
C HIS A 81 -20.91 -58.09 -31.16
N LEU A 82 -21.74 -57.45 -30.34
CA LEU A 82 -22.82 -56.58 -30.79
C LEU A 82 -22.31 -55.34 -31.56
N VAL A 83 -21.20 -54.72 -31.10
CA VAL A 83 -20.50 -53.65 -31.84
C VAL A 83 -19.95 -54.18 -33.17
N GLY A 84 -19.51 -55.44 -33.19
CA GLY A 84 -19.11 -56.18 -34.40
C GLY A 84 -20.24 -56.49 -35.37
N ARG A 85 -21.52 -56.29 -34.98
CA ARG A 85 -22.72 -56.75 -35.72
C ARG A 85 -22.66 -58.25 -36.03
N GLU A 86 -22.07 -59.04 -35.14
CA GLU A 86 -22.04 -60.48 -35.28
C GLU A 86 -23.45 -61.05 -35.12
N GLU A 87 -23.92 -61.77 -36.13
CA GLU A 87 -25.27 -62.33 -36.15
C GLU A 87 -25.41 -63.49 -35.17
N THR A 88 -24.40 -64.35 -35.06
CA THR A 88 -24.37 -65.50 -34.15
C THR A 88 -23.28 -65.31 -33.11
N ILE A 89 -23.67 -65.28 -31.83
CA ILE A 89 -22.78 -64.99 -30.70
C ILE A 89 -22.88 -66.13 -29.70
N THR A 90 -21.75 -66.70 -29.28
CA THR A 90 -21.72 -67.78 -28.28
C THR A 90 -21.06 -67.29 -27.00
N ILE A 91 -21.78 -67.40 -25.88
CA ILE A 91 -21.29 -67.06 -24.54
C ILE A 91 -21.24 -68.33 -23.69
N GLN A 92 -20.07 -68.60 -23.10
CA GLN A 92 -19.90 -69.67 -22.11
C GLN A 92 -20.16 -69.10 -20.72
N TYR A 93 -21.16 -69.61 -20.00
CA TYR A 93 -21.54 -69.11 -18.68
C TYR A 93 -21.75 -70.26 -17.69
N GLN A 94 -21.32 -70.09 -16.44
CA GLN A 94 -21.57 -71.03 -15.35
C GLN A 94 -22.36 -70.37 -14.21
N ALA A 95 -23.34 -71.09 -13.68
CA ALA A 95 -24.18 -70.64 -12.55
C ALA A 95 -24.65 -71.83 -11.72
N GLU A 96 -25.24 -71.60 -10.54
CA GLU A 96 -25.86 -72.69 -9.76
C GLU A 96 -26.99 -73.40 -10.54
N GLU A 97 -27.72 -72.65 -11.36
CA GLU A 97 -28.79 -73.16 -12.21
C GLU A 97 -29.01 -72.33 -13.48
N TYR A 98 -29.63 -72.96 -14.48
CA TYR A 98 -30.12 -72.26 -15.66
C TYR A 98 -31.25 -71.29 -15.27
N SER A 99 -31.18 -70.06 -15.78
CA SER A 99 -32.24 -69.05 -15.64
C SER A 99 -32.44 -68.31 -16.95
N SER A 100 -33.68 -68.18 -17.41
CA SER A 100 -34.00 -67.35 -18.58
C SER A 100 -33.69 -65.87 -18.34
N GLU A 101 -33.79 -65.41 -17.10
CA GLU A 101 -33.47 -64.04 -16.73
C GLU A 101 -31.96 -63.78 -16.75
N LEU A 102 -31.13 -64.80 -16.54
CA LEU A 102 -29.68 -64.71 -16.74
C LEU A 102 -29.35 -64.52 -18.22
N VAL A 103 -29.94 -65.32 -19.10
CA VAL A 103 -29.72 -65.23 -20.57
C VAL A 103 -30.11 -63.85 -21.09
N LYS A 104 -31.26 -63.32 -20.65
CA LYS A 104 -31.69 -61.96 -20.97
C LYS A 104 -30.80 -60.90 -20.31
N GLY A 105 -30.36 -61.14 -19.07
CA GLY A 105 -29.54 -60.24 -18.27
C GLY A 105 -28.19 -59.95 -18.89
N ILE A 106 -27.57 -60.92 -19.56
CA ILE A 106 -26.30 -60.74 -20.30
C ILE A 106 -26.48 -59.69 -21.42
N VAL A 107 -27.53 -59.83 -22.24
CA VAL A 107 -27.82 -58.87 -23.32
C VAL A 107 -28.22 -57.51 -22.73
N ALA A 108 -29.04 -57.49 -21.68
CA ALA A 108 -29.43 -56.25 -21.01
C ALA A 108 -28.22 -55.48 -20.43
N ASP A 109 -27.23 -56.19 -19.88
CA ASP A 109 -25.98 -55.58 -19.39
C ASP A 109 -25.12 -55.03 -20.54
N ALA A 110 -25.06 -55.76 -21.66
CA ALA A 110 -24.37 -55.31 -22.87
C ALA A 110 -24.93 -53.98 -23.43
N MET A 111 -26.22 -53.70 -23.21
CA MET A 111 -26.91 -52.49 -23.69
C MET A 111 -26.82 -51.29 -22.73
N LYS A 112 -26.17 -51.41 -21.56
CA LYS A 112 -26.03 -50.30 -20.61
C LYS A 112 -25.22 -49.15 -21.22
N HIS A 113 -25.63 -47.91 -20.95
CA HIS A 113 -24.91 -46.71 -21.38
C HIS A 113 -23.49 -46.68 -20.81
N THR A 114 -22.49 -46.53 -21.69
CA THR A 114 -21.06 -46.52 -21.32
C THR A 114 -20.36 -45.19 -21.60
N GLY A 115 -21.03 -44.26 -22.29
CA GLY A 115 -20.39 -43.06 -22.85
C GLY A 115 -19.54 -43.33 -24.10
N ASN A 116 -19.58 -44.54 -24.67
CA ASN A 116 -18.97 -44.82 -25.97
C ASN A 116 -20.02 -44.62 -27.09
N PRO A 117 -19.71 -43.86 -28.15
CA PRO A 117 -20.65 -43.57 -29.24
C PRO A 117 -21.23 -44.80 -29.94
N LYS A 118 -20.52 -45.95 -29.94
CA LYS A 118 -20.91 -47.17 -30.67
C LYS A 118 -21.62 -48.20 -29.82
N GLU A 119 -21.81 -47.92 -28.53
CA GLU A 119 -22.32 -48.85 -27.53
C GLU A 119 -23.55 -48.29 -26.80
N GLY A 120 -24.02 -48.97 -25.76
CA GLY A 120 -25.04 -48.45 -24.87
C GLY A 120 -26.37 -48.19 -25.57
N ASP A 121 -26.88 -46.97 -25.47
CA ASP A 121 -28.15 -46.60 -26.11
C ASP A 121 -28.05 -46.80 -27.63
N TYR A 122 -26.89 -46.57 -28.26
CA TYR A 122 -26.75 -46.82 -29.70
C TYR A 122 -27.05 -48.27 -30.05
N LEU A 123 -26.55 -49.25 -29.30
CA LEU A 123 -26.87 -50.65 -29.55
C LEU A 123 -28.32 -50.95 -29.19
N ARG A 124 -28.82 -50.42 -28.07
CA ARG A 124 -30.18 -50.65 -27.56
C ARG A 124 -31.26 -50.32 -28.60
N TRP A 125 -31.00 -49.32 -29.44
CA TRP A 125 -31.92 -48.82 -30.46
C TRP A 125 -31.62 -49.34 -31.88
N GLN A 126 -30.68 -50.26 -32.10
CA GLN A 126 -30.27 -50.69 -33.45
C GLN A 126 -30.52 -52.19 -33.75
N TYR A 127 -31.43 -52.84 -33.00
CA TYR A 127 -31.79 -54.24 -33.21
C TYR A 127 -33.28 -54.53 -32.91
N ALA A 128 -33.88 -55.41 -33.70
CA ALA A 128 -35.28 -55.83 -33.56
C ALA A 128 -35.49 -56.79 -32.38
N GLY A 129 -34.53 -57.70 -32.19
CA GLY A 129 -34.62 -58.77 -31.19
C GLY A 129 -33.57 -59.84 -31.42
N TRP A 130 -33.69 -60.93 -30.68
CA TRP A 130 -32.82 -62.09 -30.79
C TRP A 130 -33.53 -63.38 -30.40
N LYS A 131 -33.05 -64.49 -30.96
CA LYS A 131 -33.36 -65.83 -30.49
C LYS A 131 -32.13 -66.42 -29.82
N SER A 132 -32.30 -67.29 -28.85
CA SER A 132 -31.18 -68.02 -28.25
C SER A 132 -31.49 -69.49 -28.11
N SER A 133 -30.43 -70.30 -28.20
CA SER A 133 -30.42 -71.70 -27.82
C SER A 133 -29.31 -71.94 -26.80
N THR A 134 -29.68 -72.45 -25.64
CA THR A 134 -28.76 -72.76 -24.54
C THR A 134 -28.65 -74.26 -24.38
N SER A 135 -27.45 -74.81 -24.63
CA SER A 135 -27.12 -76.16 -24.19
C SER A 135 -26.46 -76.11 -22.82
N TYR A 136 -26.85 -76.98 -21.91
CA TYR A 136 -26.28 -77.01 -20.56
C TYR A 136 -26.02 -78.42 -20.05
N TYR A 137 -25.04 -78.53 -19.16
CA TYR A 137 -24.77 -79.74 -18.38
C TYR A 137 -24.45 -79.39 -16.92
N ARG A 138 -24.66 -80.36 -16.02
CA ARG A 138 -24.38 -80.19 -14.58
C ARG A 138 -23.21 -81.06 -14.10
N SER A 139 -22.31 -80.44 -13.34
CA SER A 139 -21.18 -81.07 -12.63
C SER A 139 -20.95 -80.34 -11.29
N ASP A 140 -20.77 -81.09 -10.20
CA ASP A 140 -20.46 -80.56 -8.85
C ASP A 140 -21.33 -79.36 -8.38
N ASN A 141 -22.64 -79.45 -8.62
CA ASN A 141 -23.66 -78.41 -8.35
C ASN A 141 -23.56 -77.12 -9.18
N ILE A 142 -22.67 -77.07 -10.17
CA ILE A 142 -22.57 -75.99 -11.14
C ILE A 142 -23.24 -76.42 -12.45
N CYS A 143 -24.00 -75.49 -13.03
CA CYS A 143 -24.61 -75.59 -14.35
C CYS A 143 -23.74 -74.82 -15.34
N TYR A 144 -23.09 -75.55 -16.24
CA TYR A 144 -22.30 -74.99 -17.34
C TYR A 144 -23.19 -74.84 -18.56
N MET A 145 -23.18 -73.67 -19.17
CA MET A 145 -24.08 -73.27 -20.25
C MET A 145 -23.25 -72.75 -21.42
N THR A 146 -23.56 -73.25 -22.61
CA THR A 146 -23.17 -72.65 -23.88
C THR A 146 -24.43 -71.99 -24.44
N ILE A 147 -24.46 -70.66 -24.39
CA ILE A 147 -25.59 -69.86 -24.81
C ILE A 147 -25.27 -69.31 -26.19
N THR A 148 -26.03 -69.71 -27.22
CA THR A 148 -25.87 -69.16 -28.57
C THR A 148 -27.02 -68.22 -28.88
N TYR A 149 -26.71 -66.97 -29.15
CA TYR A 149 -27.64 -65.93 -29.54
C TYR A 149 -27.60 -65.74 -31.05
N THR A 150 -28.77 -65.52 -31.65
CA THR A 150 -28.95 -65.13 -33.05
C THR A 150 -29.63 -63.77 -33.08
N MET A 151 -28.86 -62.73 -33.39
CA MET A 151 -29.25 -61.33 -33.34
C MET A 151 -29.89 -60.90 -34.66
N THR A 152 -30.88 -60.01 -34.58
CA THR A 152 -31.52 -59.36 -35.73
C THR A 152 -31.27 -57.85 -35.68
N TYR A 153 -30.26 -57.38 -36.40
CA TYR A 153 -29.89 -55.96 -36.44
C TYR A 153 -30.62 -55.21 -37.57
N TYR A 154 -30.69 -53.89 -37.44
CA TYR A 154 -31.17 -53.03 -38.54
C TYR A 154 -30.06 -52.58 -39.49
N THR A 155 -28.80 -52.71 -39.08
CA THR A 155 -27.63 -52.35 -39.89
C THR A 155 -26.67 -53.54 -40.00
N THR A 156 -25.95 -53.61 -41.12
CA THR A 156 -24.82 -54.54 -41.28
C THR A 156 -23.52 -53.93 -40.76
N ARG A 157 -22.48 -54.76 -40.61
CA ARG A 157 -21.14 -54.29 -40.23
C ARG A 157 -20.58 -53.28 -41.22
N GLU A 158 -20.76 -53.52 -42.51
CA GLU A 158 -20.29 -52.63 -43.58
C GLU A 158 -21.01 -51.28 -43.57
N GLN A 159 -22.31 -51.28 -43.23
CA GLN A 159 -23.06 -50.04 -43.05
C GLN A 159 -22.55 -49.23 -41.86
N GLU A 160 -22.26 -49.87 -40.73
CA GLU A 160 -21.67 -49.19 -39.56
C GLU A 160 -20.27 -48.62 -39.86
N GLU A 161 -19.43 -49.35 -40.59
CA GLU A 161 -18.10 -48.85 -41.00
C GLU A 161 -18.19 -47.66 -41.96
N ALA A 162 -19.16 -47.68 -42.89
CA ALA A 162 -19.43 -46.54 -43.76
C ALA A 162 -19.99 -45.33 -43.00
N LEU A 163 -20.86 -45.57 -42.01
CA LEU A 163 -21.38 -44.54 -41.12
C LEU A 163 -20.26 -43.89 -40.30
N ASP A 164 -19.34 -44.68 -39.74
CA ASP A 164 -18.17 -44.18 -39.01
C ASP A 164 -17.35 -43.21 -39.88
N GLN A 165 -16.99 -43.63 -41.10
CA GLN A 165 -16.22 -42.80 -42.03
C GLN A 165 -16.95 -41.50 -42.39
N LYS A 166 -18.27 -41.57 -42.61
CA LYS A 166 -19.07 -40.39 -42.92
C LYS A 166 -19.16 -39.44 -41.72
N MET A 167 -19.32 -39.98 -40.52
CA MET A 167 -19.39 -39.21 -39.28
C MET A 167 -18.08 -38.48 -39.01
N ASP A 168 -16.94 -39.16 -39.13
CA ASP A 168 -15.61 -38.54 -39.04
C ASP A 168 -15.47 -37.39 -40.05
N SER A 169 -15.89 -37.60 -41.30
CA SER A 169 -15.84 -36.56 -42.33
C SER A 169 -16.69 -35.34 -41.97
N VAL A 170 -17.88 -35.55 -41.40
CA VAL A 170 -18.80 -34.48 -41.02
C VAL A 170 -18.27 -33.70 -39.83
N LEU A 171 -17.87 -34.38 -38.76
CA LEU A 171 -17.34 -33.72 -37.54
C LEU A 171 -16.07 -32.91 -37.84
N ASN A 172 -15.18 -33.45 -38.70
CA ASN A 172 -14.01 -32.71 -39.17
C ASN A 172 -14.40 -31.47 -39.99
N GLN A 173 -15.42 -31.56 -40.84
CA GLN A 173 -15.90 -30.42 -41.63
C GLN A 173 -16.51 -29.31 -40.76
N LEU A 174 -17.19 -29.68 -39.67
CA LEU A 174 -17.75 -28.71 -38.71
C LEU A 174 -16.64 -27.94 -37.97
N ASN A 175 -15.45 -28.53 -37.79
CA ASN A 175 -14.28 -27.89 -37.17
C ASN A 175 -14.58 -27.31 -35.77
N ILE A 176 -15.25 -28.12 -34.94
CA ILE A 176 -15.79 -27.74 -33.62
C ILE A 176 -15.08 -28.39 -32.43
N GLU A 177 -14.03 -29.18 -32.67
CA GLU A 177 -13.37 -29.95 -31.60
C GLU A 177 -12.77 -29.06 -30.49
N ASN A 178 -12.29 -27.87 -30.87
CA ASN A 178 -11.68 -26.87 -29.98
C ASN A 178 -12.65 -25.73 -29.58
N THR A 179 -13.96 -25.92 -29.72
CA THR A 179 -14.97 -24.94 -29.26
C THR A 179 -15.60 -25.36 -27.93
N SER A 180 -16.43 -24.49 -27.35
CA SER A 180 -17.20 -24.83 -26.15
C SER A 180 -18.16 -26.01 -26.40
N ASN A 181 -18.54 -26.73 -25.35
CA ASN A 181 -19.52 -27.82 -25.45
C ASN A 181 -20.86 -27.33 -26.00
N TYR A 182 -21.30 -26.12 -25.66
CA TYR A 182 -22.49 -25.52 -26.27
C TYR A 182 -22.37 -25.42 -27.80
N LYS A 183 -21.25 -24.88 -28.31
CA LYS A 183 -21.03 -24.73 -29.76
C LYS A 183 -20.92 -26.08 -30.47
N LYS A 184 -20.36 -27.09 -29.80
CA LYS A 184 -20.34 -28.47 -30.31
C LYS A 184 -21.75 -29.04 -30.44
N ILE A 185 -22.55 -28.97 -29.38
CA ILE A 185 -23.94 -29.43 -29.35
C ILE A 185 -24.77 -28.70 -30.41
N GLN A 186 -24.65 -27.38 -30.47
CA GLN A 186 -25.31 -26.54 -31.46
C GLN A 186 -24.95 -26.99 -32.88
N ALA A 187 -23.68 -27.07 -33.23
CA ALA A 187 -23.27 -27.44 -34.59
C ALA A 187 -23.74 -28.84 -35.02
N VAL A 188 -23.75 -29.82 -34.10
CA VAL A 188 -24.30 -31.16 -34.37
C VAL A 188 -25.81 -31.09 -34.58
N TYR A 189 -26.52 -30.38 -33.71
CA TYR A 189 -27.97 -30.24 -33.78
C TYR A 189 -28.41 -29.50 -35.06
N ASP A 190 -27.74 -28.40 -35.39
CA ASP A 190 -27.92 -27.63 -36.61
C ASP A 190 -27.70 -28.52 -37.85
N TYR A 191 -26.59 -29.27 -37.87
CA TYR A 191 -26.29 -30.19 -38.98
C TYR A 191 -27.42 -31.20 -39.20
N ILE A 192 -27.91 -31.85 -38.14
CA ILE A 192 -28.99 -32.84 -38.25
C ILE A 192 -30.28 -32.17 -38.73
N CYS A 193 -30.66 -31.04 -38.15
CA CYS A 193 -31.88 -30.31 -38.51
C CYS A 193 -31.88 -29.82 -39.97
N ASP A 194 -30.70 -29.52 -40.52
CA ASP A 194 -30.53 -29.02 -41.88
C ASP A 194 -30.37 -30.12 -42.94
N ASN A 195 -29.92 -31.32 -42.56
CA ASN A 195 -29.52 -32.36 -43.51
C ASN A 195 -30.38 -33.63 -43.43
N VAL A 196 -31.24 -33.78 -42.42
CA VAL A 196 -32.13 -34.94 -42.29
C VAL A 196 -33.57 -34.50 -42.48
N ILE A 197 -34.33 -35.26 -43.29
CA ILE A 197 -35.74 -35.05 -43.58
C ILE A 197 -36.54 -36.23 -43.00
N TYR A 198 -37.73 -35.96 -42.47
CA TYR A 198 -38.55 -37.02 -41.89
C TYR A 198 -39.05 -37.97 -42.98
N ASP A 199 -38.83 -39.28 -42.79
CA ASP A 199 -39.17 -40.32 -43.76
C ASP A 199 -40.66 -40.69 -43.72
N TYR A 200 -41.49 -39.82 -44.31
CA TYR A 200 -42.93 -40.08 -44.47
C TYR A 200 -43.23 -41.15 -45.51
N ASP A 201 -42.34 -41.33 -46.49
CA ASP A 201 -42.55 -42.25 -47.62
C ASP A 201 -42.52 -43.71 -47.15
N ASN A 202 -41.63 -44.03 -46.21
CA ASN A 202 -41.50 -45.38 -45.65
C ASN A 202 -42.10 -45.52 -44.24
N LEU A 203 -42.86 -44.54 -43.74
CA LEU A 203 -43.39 -44.54 -42.36
C LEU A 203 -44.18 -45.83 -42.07
N GLU A 204 -45.08 -46.20 -42.98
CA GLU A 204 -45.97 -47.38 -42.89
C GLU A 204 -45.38 -48.64 -43.55
N ASP A 205 -44.14 -48.59 -44.05
CA ASP A 205 -43.46 -49.75 -44.63
C ASP A 205 -42.77 -50.55 -43.54
N ASP A 206 -43.45 -51.57 -43.02
CA ASP A 206 -42.88 -52.43 -41.98
C ASP A 206 -41.68 -53.25 -42.45
N GLU A 207 -41.44 -53.46 -43.75
CA GLU A 207 -40.26 -54.20 -44.23
C GLU A 207 -39.01 -53.29 -44.24
N TYR A 208 -39.19 -51.98 -44.43
CA TYR A 208 -38.08 -51.03 -44.46
C TYR A 208 -37.67 -50.56 -43.05
N LYS A 209 -36.73 -51.29 -42.43
CA LYS A 209 -36.26 -50.99 -41.06
C LYS A 209 -35.11 -49.97 -40.98
N LEU A 210 -34.45 -49.64 -42.10
CA LEU A 210 -33.34 -48.67 -42.09
C LEU A 210 -33.77 -47.27 -41.65
N LYS A 211 -35.05 -46.90 -41.83
CA LYS A 211 -35.63 -45.61 -41.38
C LYS A 211 -35.41 -45.30 -39.88
N TYR A 212 -35.17 -46.32 -39.06
CA TYR A 212 -34.93 -46.19 -37.63
C TYR A 212 -33.46 -45.93 -37.24
N THR A 213 -32.55 -45.89 -38.21
CA THR A 213 -31.10 -46.00 -37.97
C THR A 213 -30.35 -44.67 -38.12
N ALA A 214 -29.20 -44.54 -37.46
CA ALA A 214 -28.29 -43.41 -37.72
C ALA A 214 -27.71 -43.46 -39.14
N TYR A 215 -27.60 -44.67 -39.70
CA TYR A 215 -27.15 -44.88 -41.08
C TYR A 215 -28.06 -44.16 -42.06
N ALA A 216 -29.36 -44.43 -42.06
CA ALA A 216 -30.30 -43.76 -42.96
C ALA A 216 -30.33 -42.24 -42.72
N ALA A 217 -30.30 -41.81 -41.45
CA ALA A 217 -30.25 -40.39 -41.11
C ALA A 217 -29.03 -39.68 -41.72
N LEU A 218 -27.82 -40.24 -41.58
CA LEU A 218 -26.60 -39.56 -42.02
C LEU A 218 -26.23 -39.81 -43.50
N MET A 219 -26.51 -41.01 -44.01
CA MET A 219 -26.13 -41.43 -45.36
C MET A 219 -27.19 -41.08 -46.39
N ASP A 220 -28.46 -41.36 -46.08
CA ASP A 220 -29.58 -41.15 -46.99
C ASP A 220 -30.25 -39.77 -46.78
N GLY A 221 -30.00 -39.13 -45.62
CA GLY A 221 -30.62 -37.86 -45.26
C GLY A 221 -32.10 -38.00 -44.90
N THR A 222 -32.57 -39.22 -44.61
CA THR A 222 -33.96 -39.51 -44.27
C THR A 222 -34.07 -40.49 -43.11
N ALA A 223 -34.91 -40.21 -42.13
CA ALA A 223 -35.19 -41.12 -41.02
C ALA A 223 -36.51 -40.77 -40.31
N VAL A 224 -36.98 -41.66 -39.44
CA VAL A 224 -38.00 -41.33 -38.42
C VAL A 224 -37.32 -40.85 -37.13
N CYS A 225 -38.10 -40.42 -36.13
CA CYS A 225 -37.60 -39.77 -34.90
C CYS A 225 -36.45 -40.51 -34.20
N GLN A 226 -36.49 -41.85 -34.21
CA GLN A 226 -35.42 -42.66 -33.67
C GLN A 226 -34.08 -42.45 -34.38
N GLY A 227 -34.05 -42.40 -35.72
CA GLY A 227 -32.83 -42.21 -36.50
C GLY A 227 -32.16 -40.86 -36.24
N TYR A 228 -32.96 -39.80 -36.02
CA TYR A 228 -32.45 -38.51 -35.55
C TYR A 228 -31.80 -38.63 -34.18
N ALA A 229 -32.50 -39.28 -33.23
CA ALA A 229 -32.05 -39.33 -31.84
C ALA A 229 -30.77 -40.16 -31.68
N VAL A 230 -30.67 -41.31 -32.37
CA VAL A 230 -29.47 -42.15 -32.34
C VAL A 230 -28.30 -41.54 -33.11
N LEU A 231 -28.54 -40.76 -34.17
CA LEU A 231 -27.50 -40.00 -34.85
C LEU A 231 -26.93 -38.90 -33.94
N PHE A 232 -27.80 -38.11 -33.29
CA PHE A 232 -27.36 -37.08 -32.34
C PHE A 232 -26.54 -37.69 -31.19
N TYR A 233 -27.01 -38.81 -30.62
CA TYR A 233 -26.30 -39.54 -29.56
C TYR A 233 -24.86 -39.88 -29.97
N ARG A 234 -24.68 -40.49 -31.16
CA ARG A 234 -23.35 -40.84 -31.69
C ARG A 234 -22.48 -39.61 -31.83
N MET A 235 -22.98 -38.59 -32.54
CA MET A 235 -22.20 -37.38 -32.83
C MET A 235 -21.81 -36.60 -31.57
N ALA A 236 -22.68 -36.55 -30.55
CA ALA A 236 -22.37 -35.91 -29.27
C ALA A 236 -21.26 -36.65 -28.51
N LEU A 237 -21.34 -37.99 -28.44
CA LEU A 237 -20.35 -38.79 -27.72
C LEU A 237 -18.99 -38.82 -28.42
N GLU A 238 -18.93 -38.79 -29.76
CA GLU A 238 -17.67 -38.60 -30.50
C GLU A 238 -16.98 -37.26 -30.14
N LEU A 239 -17.76 -36.25 -29.72
CA LEU A 239 -17.26 -34.96 -29.25
C LEU A 239 -16.99 -34.92 -27.73
N ASN A 240 -17.02 -36.07 -27.06
CA ASN A 240 -16.91 -36.24 -25.61
C ASN A 240 -18.00 -35.47 -24.82
N ILE A 241 -19.21 -35.43 -25.37
CA ILE A 241 -20.37 -34.83 -24.71
C ILE A 241 -21.36 -35.95 -24.40
N ASP A 242 -21.62 -36.16 -23.11
CA ASP A 242 -22.51 -37.23 -22.69
C ASP A 242 -23.95 -36.94 -23.13
N ALA A 243 -24.62 -37.97 -23.63
CA ALA A 243 -25.99 -37.88 -24.14
C ALA A 243 -26.71 -39.20 -23.93
N ARG A 244 -28.04 -39.16 -23.86
CA ARG A 244 -28.91 -40.35 -23.81
C ARG A 244 -30.00 -40.26 -24.86
N VAL A 245 -30.46 -41.40 -25.34
CA VAL A 245 -31.68 -41.51 -26.14
C VAL A 245 -32.85 -41.79 -25.21
N ILE A 246 -33.85 -40.93 -25.26
CA ILE A 246 -35.04 -40.97 -24.41
C ILE A 246 -36.25 -41.32 -25.28
N THR A 247 -37.15 -42.13 -24.72
CA THR A 247 -38.43 -42.43 -25.34
C THR A 247 -39.62 -42.15 -24.46
N GLY A 248 -40.76 -42.10 -25.12
CA GLY A 248 -42.07 -42.00 -24.52
C GLY A 248 -43.09 -41.53 -25.54
N VAL A 249 -43.91 -40.57 -25.15
CA VAL A 249 -45.03 -40.09 -25.95
C VAL A 249 -44.82 -38.62 -26.33
N GLY A 250 -44.91 -38.31 -27.63
CA GLY A 250 -44.92 -36.96 -28.17
C GLY A 250 -46.18 -36.72 -29.00
N ASN A 251 -46.93 -35.65 -28.73
CA ASN A 251 -48.20 -35.34 -29.42
C ASN A 251 -49.23 -36.50 -29.50
N GLY A 252 -49.18 -37.43 -28.55
CA GLY A 252 -50.10 -38.57 -28.45
C GLY A 252 -49.67 -39.85 -29.15
N GLY A 253 -48.46 -39.93 -29.72
CA GLY A 253 -47.89 -41.15 -30.30
C GLY A 253 -46.49 -41.47 -29.75
N PRO A 254 -45.97 -42.70 -29.98
CA PRO A 254 -44.60 -43.07 -29.63
C PRO A 254 -43.59 -42.11 -30.25
N HIS A 255 -42.62 -41.66 -29.46
CA HIS A 255 -41.63 -40.69 -29.91
C HIS A 255 -40.28 -40.87 -29.20
N GLY A 256 -39.19 -40.53 -29.90
CA GLY A 256 -37.82 -40.60 -29.40
C GLY A 256 -37.07 -39.28 -29.59
N TRP A 257 -36.30 -38.89 -28.58
CA TRP A 257 -35.52 -37.65 -28.54
C TRP A 257 -34.26 -37.81 -27.67
N ASN A 258 -33.51 -36.74 -27.40
CA ASN A 258 -32.28 -36.80 -26.62
C ASN A 258 -32.32 -35.96 -25.33
N ILE A 259 -31.50 -36.37 -24.38
CA ILE A 259 -30.94 -35.45 -23.38
C ILE A 259 -29.42 -35.37 -23.56
N VAL A 260 -28.83 -34.22 -23.25
CA VAL A 260 -27.39 -33.97 -23.37
C VAL A 260 -26.84 -33.28 -22.13
N ASP A 261 -25.63 -33.63 -21.72
CA ASP A 261 -24.90 -32.94 -20.65
C ASP A 261 -24.32 -31.61 -21.16
N LEU A 262 -24.58 -30.55 -20.40
CA LEU A 262 -23.93 -29.27 -20.58
C LEU A 262 -23.72 -28.62 -19.21
N LYS A 263 -22.46 -28.50 -18.78
CA LYS A 263 -22.07 -27.98 -17.45
C LYS A 263 -22.63 -28.82 -16.28
N ASN A 264 -22.56 -30.16 -16.36
CA ASN A 264 -23.03 -31.10 -15.33
C ASN A 264 -24.55 -31.05 -15.09
N GLN A 265 -25.32 -30.61 -16.07
CA GLN A 265 -26.77 -30.64 -16.07
C GLN A 265 -27.25 -31.13 -17.43
N TYR A 266 -28.34 -31.90 -17.41
CA TYR A 266 -28.94 -32.44 -18.62
C TYR A 266 -30.04 -31.54 -19.15
N TYR A 267 -30.09 -31.39 -20.47
CA TYR A 267 -31.09 -30.62 -21.19
C TYR A 267 -31.76 -31.49 -22.25
N ASN A 268 -33.06 -31.28 -22.47
CA ASN A 268 -33.79 -31.96 -23.55
C ASN A 268 -33.48 -31.33 -24.91
N LEU A 269 -33.45 -32.19 -25.93
CA LEU A 269 -33.23 -31.86 -27.34
C LEU A 269 -34.16 -32.72 -28.19
N ASP A 270 -34.79 -32.13 -29.20
CA ASP A 270 -35.53 -32.90 -30.21
C ASP A 270 -35.21 -32.37 -31.61
N ALA A 271 -34.22 -32.99 -32.27
CA ALA A 271 -33.82 -32.59 -33.61
C ALA A 271 -34.91 -32.93 -34.65
N THR A 272 -35.75 -33.93 -34.39
CA THR A 272 -36.82 -34.34 -35.31
C THR A 272 -37.86 -33.24 -35.47
N TRP A 273 -38.31 -32.68 -34.36
CA TRP A 273 -39.37 -31.66 -34.38
C TRP A 273 -38.86 -30.25 -34.67
N ASP A 274 -37.54 -30.02 -34.61
CA ASP A 274 -36.93 -28.76 -35.01
C ASP A 274 -36.33 -28.77 -36.42
N ALA A 275 -36.19 -29.94 -37.05
CA ALA A 275 -35.74 -30.07 -38.43
C ALA A 275 -36.59 -29.21 -39.39
N GLY A 276 -35.91 -28.44 -40.25
CA GLY A 276 -36.53 -27.53 -41.21
C GLY A 276 -37.18 -26.26 -40.63
N ARG A 277 -37.02 -25.94 -39.33
CA ARG A 277 -37.55 -24.70 -38.72
C ARG A 277 -36.56 -23.54 -38.81
N SER A 278 -37.08 -22.32 -38.88
CA SER A 278 -36.27 -21.09 -38.84
C SER A 278 -35.74 -20.72 -37.45
N SER A 279 -36.24 -21.37 -36.40
CA SER A 279 -35.85 -21.15 -35.00
C SER A 279 -36.20 -22.38 -34.16
N TYR A 280 -35.33 -22.75 -33.23
CA TYR A 280 -35.51 -23.92 -32.37
C TYR A 280 -36.55 -23.71 -31.28
N ARG A 281 -37.42 -24.71 -31.10
CA ARG A 281 -38.38 -24.80 -29.99
C ARG A 281 -37.91 -25.80 -28.94
N TYR A 282 -37.13 -26.80 -29.32
CA TYR A 282 -36.79 -27.96 -28.51
C TYR A 282 -35.29 -28.09 -28.25
N PHE A 283 -34.48 -27.11 -28.65
CA PHE A 283 -33.05 -27.08 -28.38
C PHE A 283 -32.73 -26.64 -26.94
N LEU A 284 -32.00 -27.50 -26.21
CA LEU A 284 -31.50 -27.30 -24.84
C LEU A 284 -32.54 -26.79 -23.82
N LYS A 285 -33.65 -27.53 -23.70
CA LYS A 285 -34.79 -27.17 -22.86
C LYS A 285 -34.79 -27.86 -21.50
N CYS A 286 -35.20 -27.15 -20.45
CA CYS A 286 -35.57 -27.81 -19.20
C CYS A 286 -36.90 -28.54 -19.33
N ASN A 287 -37.21 -29.41 -18.37
CA ASN A 287 -38.46 -30.19 -18.40
C ASN A 287 -39.72 -29.32 -18.42
N GLU A 288 -39.71 -28.16 -17.74
CA GLU A 288 -40.87 -27.25 -17.69
C GLU A 288 -41.23 -26.69 -19.07
N ASN A 289 -40.23 -26.44 -19.92
CA ASN A 289 -40.41 -25.90 -21.27
C ASN A 289 -40.41 -26.98 -22.36
N PHE A 290 -40.58 -28.25 -21.97
CA PHE A 290 -40.58 -29.42 -22.86
C PHE A 290 -41.86 -30.26 -22.66
N GLY A 291 -42.99 -29.60 -22.38
CA GLY A 291 -44.23 -30.23 -21.92
C GLY A 291 -45.01 -31.02 -22.97
N ASP A 292 -44.60 -30.98 -24.24
CA ASP A 292 -45.23 -31.70 -25.34
C ASP A 292 -44.77 -33.20 -25.39
N HIS A 293 -43.81 -33.55 -24.53
CA HIS A 293 -43.17 -34.84 -24.42
C HIS A 293 -43.39 -35.42 -23.03
N THR A 294 -43.75 -36.70 -22.95
CA THR A 294 -43.84 -37.46 -21.71
C THR A 294 -42.88 -38.64 -21.80
N ARG A 295 -41.96 -38.77 -20.84
CA ARG A 295 -40.98 -39.86 -20.80
C ARG A 295 -41.64 -41.18 -20.40
N ASP A 296 -41.11 -42.28 -20.92
CA ASP A 296 -41.41 -43.62 -20.41
C ASP A 296 -40.95 -43.78 -18.96
N GLU A 297 -41.62 -44.69 -18.25
CA GLU A 297 -41.46 -44.89 -16.80
C GLU A 297 -40.00 -45.08 -16.38
N GLU A 298 -39.21 -45.80 -17.19
CA GLU A 298 -37.79 -46.07 -16.91
C GLU A 298 -36.93 -44.79 -16.76
N TYR A 299 -37.28 -43.72 -17.46
CA TYR A 299 -36.55 -42.44 -17.46
C TYR A 299 -37.09 -41.45 -16.41
N THR A 300 -38.06 -41.87 -15.61
CA THR A 300 -38.67 -41.06 -14.54
C THR A 300 -38.23 -41.48 -13.14
N THR A 301 -37.50 -42.59 -13.01
CA THR A 301 -37.04 -43.14 -11.73
C THR A 301 -36.06 -42.22 -11.00
N ASP A 302 -36.04 -42.28 -9.66
CA ASP A 302 -35.08 -41.52 -8.83
C ASP A 302 -33.62 -41.86 -9.17
N GLU A 303 -33.35 -43.12 -9.51
CA GLU A 303 -32.01 -43.57 -9.93
C GLU A 303 -31.60 -42.89 -11.24
N PHE A 304 -32.50 -42.86 -12.23
CA PHE A 304 -32.24 -42.16 -13.49
C PHE A 304 -32.02 -40.66 -13.27
N GLN A 305 -32.89 -39.99 -12.51
CA GLN A 305 -32.77 -38.55 -12.24
C GLN A 305 -31.49 -38.20 -11.48
N LYS A 306 -31.00 -39.10 -10.63
CA LYS A 306 -29.73 -38.94 -9.92
C LYS A 306 -28.52 -39.06 -10.85
N SER A 307 -28.57 -39.99 -11.81
CA SER A 307 -27.50 -40.15 -12.80
C SER A 307 -27.53 -39.06 -13.86
N TYR A 308 -28.71 -38.53 -14.19
CA TYR A 308 -28.94 -37.55 -15.25
C TYR A 308 -29.73 -36.34 -14.70
N PRO A 309 -29.11 -35.50 -13.86
CA PRO A 309 -29.78 -34.38 -13.21
C PRO A 309 -30.19 -33.34 -14.26
N MET A 310 -31.50 -33.21 -14.48
CA MET A 310 -32.06 -32.25 -15.45
C MET A 310 -31.93 -30.81 -14.94
N ALA A 311 -31.63 -29.89 -15.86
CA ALA A 311 -31.61 -28.46 -15.58
C ALA A 311 -33.01 -27.94 -15.20
N SER A 312 -33.05 -26.93 -14.33
CA SER A 312 -34.30 -26.28 -13.89
C SER A 312 -34.78 -25.16 -14.82
N LYS A 313 -33.91 -24.65 -15.69
CA LYS A 313 -34.20 -23.59 -16.68
C LYS A 313 -33.61 -23.99 -18.05
N ASP A 314 -34.11 -23.39 -19.11
CA ASP A 314 -33.51 -23.52 -20.44
C ASP A 314 -32.05 -23.04 -20.43
N TYR A 315 -31.24 -23.60 -21.32
CA TYR A 315 -29.88 -23.11 -21.50
C TYR A 315 -29.89 -21.82 -22.31
N GLU A 316 -29.20 -20.80 -21.81
CA GLU A 316 -28.92 -19.56 -22.53
C GLU A 316 -27.40 -19.45 -22.74
N ASP A 317 -26.95 -19.32 -24.00
CA ASP A 317 -25.53 -19.09 -24.34
C ASP A 317 -25.14 -17.66 -23.94
N LEU A 318 -24.83 -17.49 -22.66
CA LEU A 318 -24.35 -16.22 -22.12
C LEU A 318 -22.90 -15.99 -22.57
N PRO A 319 -22.54 -14.75 -22.94
CA PRO A 319 -21.19 -14.44 -23.39
C PRO A 319 -20.16 -14.74 -22.30
N MET A 320 -19.13 -15.50 -22.65
CA MET A 320 -18.02 -15.83 -21.74
C MET A 320 -17.39 -14.56 -21.15
N ILE A 321 -16.86 -14.70 -19.93
CA ILE A 321 -16.09 -13.62 -19.28
C ILE A 321 -14.77 -13.43 -20.02
N ILE A 322 -14.57 -12.26 -20.63
CA ILE A 322 -13.33 -11.91 -21.32
C ILE A 322 -12.73 -10.68 -20.66
N ILE A 323 -11.52 -10.79 -20.11
CA ILE A 323 -10.78 -9.61 -19.63
C ILE A 323 -10.24 -8.86 -20.85
N THR A 324 -10.78 -7.66 -21.10
CA THR A 324 -10.39 -6.79 -22.21
C THR A 324 -9.30 -5.79 -21.82
N LYS A 325 -9.08 -5.58 -20.52
CA LYS A 325 -8.00 -4.74 -20.00
C LYS A 325 -7.47 -5.26 -18.68
N GLN A 326 -6.17 -5.51 -18.63
CA GLN A 326 -5.46 -5.94 -17.44
C GLN A 326 -5.06 -4.74 -16.57
N PRO A 327 -4.96 -4.92 -15.24
CA PRO A 327 -4.33 -3.92 -14.39
C PRO A 327 -2.84 -3.81 -14.68
N VAL A 328 -2.30 -2.62 -14.44
CA VAL A 328 -0.88 -2.31 -14.65
C VAL A 328 -0.25 -1.87 -13.33
N ASP A 329 1.06 -2.05 -13.22
CA ASP A 329 1.85 -1.57 -12.08
C ASP A 329 1.65 -0.07 -11.86
N TYR A 330 1.67 0.34 -10.59
CA TYR A 330 1.55 1.74 -10.19
C TYR A 330 2.79 2.16 -9.42
N THR A 331 3.42 3.26 -9.83
CA THR A 331 4.51 3.92 -9.09
C THR A 331 4.07 5.32 -8.69
N GLY A 332 4.14 5.66 -7.41
CA GLY A 332 3.79 6.99 -6.91
C GLY A 332 4.28 7.26 -5.49
N LYS A 333 4.05 8.47 -4.99
CA LYS A 333 4.59 8.93 -3.71
C LYS A 333 3.70 8.49 -2.55
N ALA A 334 4.29 8.32 -1.37
CA ALA A 334 3.52 8.07 -0.15
C ALA A 334 2.48 9.18 0.07
N GLY A 335 1.21 8.80 0.22
CA GLY A 335 0.07 9.72 0.29
C GLY A 335 -0.79 9.76 -0.99
N ASP A 336 -0.26 9.31 -2.12
CA ASP A 336 -1.04 9.16 -3.35
C ASP A 336 -2.08 8.03 -3.21
N ILE A 337 -3.02 7.96 -4.16
CA ILE A 337 -3.96 6.85 -4.30
C ILE A 337 -3.68 6.15 -5.62
N ALA A 338 -3.17 4.92 -5.55
CA ALA A 338 -3.03 4.04 -6.70
C ALA A 338 -4.42 3.58 -7.16
N GLU A 339 -4.67 3.62 -8.47
CA GLU A 339 -5.89 3.08 -9.07
C GLU A 339 -5.53 1.91 -10.00
N PHE A 340 -5.93 0.70 -9.61
CA PHE A 340 -5.84 -0.49 -10.46
C PHE A 340 -7.17 -0.70 -11.16
N VAL A 341 -7.14 -0.92 -12.47
CA VAL A 341 -8.34 -1.03 -13.31
C VAL A 341 -8.29 -2.34 -14.08
N VAL A 342 -9.41 -3.07 -14.05
CA VAL A 342 -9.67 -4.20 -14.94
C VAL A 342 -10.94 -3.90 -15.73
N GLU A 343 -10.97 -4.20 -17.02
CA GLU A 343 -12.19 -4.14 -17.84
C GLU A 343 -12.46 -5.54 -18.38
N ALA A 344 -13.72 -5.96 -18.35
CA ALA A 344 -14.14 -7.27 -18.80
C ALA A 344 -15.51 -7.21 -19.47
N GLU A 345 -15.70 -8.06 -20.45
CA GLU A 345 -16.97 -8.32 -21.13
C GLU A 345 -17.59 -9.61 -20.57
N GLY A 346 -18.93 -9.66 -20.51
CA GLY A 346 -19.71 -10.76 -19.96
C GLY A 346 -21.00 -10.24 -19.31
N THR A 347 -21.89 -11.15 -18.91
CA THR A 347 -23.15 -10.82 -18.22
C THR A 347 -23.01 -10.96 -16.71
N ASP A 348 -23.62 -10.04 -15.96
CA ASP A 348 -23.72 -10.07 -14.49
C ASP A 348 -22.37 -10.29 -13.75
N LEU A 349 -21.34 -9.58 -14.21
CA LEU A 349 -19.99 -9.71 -13.67
C LEU A 349 -19.86 -9.27 -12.21
N LEU A 350 -19.29 -10.13 -11.39
CA LEU A 350 -18.91 -9.91 -10.00
C LEU A 350 -17.38 -9.81 -9.89
N TYR A 351 -16.90 -8.75 -9.25
CA TYR A 351 -15.47 -8.50 -9.07
C TYR A 351 -15.04 -8.76 -7.62
N GLN A 352 -13.85 -9.31 -7.43
CA GLN A 352 -13.21 -9.42 -6.13
C GLN A 352 -11.70 -9.21 -6.26
N TRP A 353 -11.23 -8.03 -5.85
CA TRP A 353 -9.80 -7.75 -5.77
C TRP A 353 -9.15 -8.49 -4.62
N GLN A 354 -7.96 -9.02 -4.89
CA GLN A 354 -7.09 -9.68 -3.93
C GLN A 354 -5.72 -8.99 -3.91
N PHE A 355 -5.03 -9.10 -2.78
CA PHE A 355 -3.65 -8.64 -2.64
C PHE A 355 -2.74 -9.74 -2.11
N SER A 356 -1.45 -9.61 -2.39
CA SER A 356 -0.36 -10.44 -1.87
C SER A 356 0.78 -9.56 -1.35
N SER A 357 1.38 -10.00 -0.23
CA SER A 357 2.56 -9.36 0.39
C SER A 357 3.79 -10.28 0.38
N ASP A 358 3.72 -11.42 -0.30
CA ASP A 358 4.74 -12.47 -0.33
C ASP A 358 5.10 -12.90 -1.76
N GLY A 359 5.07 -11.93 -2.68
CA GLY A 359 5.44 -12.14 -4.08
C GLY A 359 4.49 -13.05 -4.85
N GLY A 360 3.22 -13.11 -4.44
CA GLY A 360 2.16 -13.82 -5.15
C GLY A 360 1.93 -15.24 -4.67
N THR A 361 2.58 -15.64 -3.57
CA THR A 361 2.44 -16.99 -2.99
C THR A 361 1.10 -17.17 -2.30
N THR A 362 0.65 -16.17 -1.53
CA THR A 362 -0.67 -16.16 -0.89
C THR A 362 -1.48 -14.92 -1.27
N TRP A 363 -2.77 -15.12 -1.47
CA TRP A 363 -3.71 -14.07 -1.90
C TRP A 363 -4.84 -13.92 -0.90
N LYS A 364 -5.13 -12.67 -0.50
CA LYS A 364 -6.21 -12.33 0.43
C LYS A 364 -7.14 -11.32 -0.21
N ASN A 365 -8.44 -11.39 0.08
CA ASN A 365 -9.38 -10.39 -0.41
C ASN A 365 -8.99 -9.00 0.11
N SER A 366 -8.87 -8.05 -0.81
CA SER A 366 -8.60 -6.66 -0.48
C SER A 366 -9.80 -6.05 0.22
N SER A 367 -9.55 -5.22 1.23
CA SER A 367 -10.56 -4.38 1.89
C SER A 367 -10.52 -2.93 1.40
N GLN A 368 -9.71 -2.63 0.39
CA GLN A 368 -9.56 -1.28 -0.14
C GLN A 368 -10.79 -0.84 -0.94
N ASN A 369 -10.94 0.47 -1.15
CA ASN A 369 -12.12 1.02 -1.80
C ASN A 369 -12.23 0.51 -3.25
N GLY A 370 -13.42 0.07 -3.64
CA GLY A 370 -13.67 -0.48 -4.97
C GLY A 370 -13.29 -1.95 -5.15
N ASN A 371 -12.96 -2.67 -4.06
CA ASN A 371 -12.61 -4.10 -4.09
C ASN A 371 -13.64 -5.04 -4.72
N LYS A 372 -14.89 -4.60 -4.90
CA LYS A 372 -15.96 -5.33 -5.59
C LYS A 372 -16.38 -4.71 -6.93
N THR A 373 -15.49 -3.93 -7.54
CA THR A 373 -15.76 -3.26 -8.82
C THR A 373 -14.59 -3.46 -9.77
N ALA A 374 -14.76 -3.03 -11.02
CA ALA A 374 -13.71 -2.94 -12.03
C ALA A 374 -12.50 -2.07 -11.62
N ARG A 375 -12.61 -1.26 -10.56
CA ARG A 375 -11.58 -0.29 -10.13
C ARG A 375 -11.26 -0.44 -8.66
N LEU A 376 -10.00 -0.69 -8.32
CA LEU A 376 -9.50 -0.70 -6.96
C LEU A 376 -8.69 0.57 -6.67
N LYS A 377 -9.00 1.24 -5.56
CA LYS A 377 -8.25 2.42 -5.10
C LYS A 377 -7.50 2.10 -3.80
N VAL A 378 -6.17 2.20 -3.84
CA VAL A 378 -5.27 1.81 -2.76
C VAL A 378 -4.42 3.00 -2.32
N PRO A 379 -4.42 3.39 -1.02
CA PRO A 379 -3.51 4.41 -0.52
C PRO A 379 -2.05 3.93 -0.58
N VAL A 380 -1.20 4.74 -1.20
CA VAL A 380 0.24 4.49 -1.32
C VAL A 380 0.92 4.79 0.02
N THR A 381 1.54 3.77 0.61
CA THR A 381 2.23 3.86 1.90
C THR A 381 3.46 2.96 1.88
N GLU A 382 4.53 3.30 2.61
CA GLU A 382 5.75 2.48 2.72
C GLU A 382 5.46 1.01 3.09
N ALA A 383 4.46 0.75 3.94
CA ALA A 383 4.08 -0.61 4.34
C ALA A 383 3.45 -1.46 3.22
N ARG A 384 3.11 -0.84 2.09
CA ARG A 384 2.53 -1.49 0.89
C ARG A 384 3.50 -1.49 -0.29
N ASP A 385 4.72 -1.02 -0.10
CA ASP A 385 5.74 -1.06 -1.16
C ASP A 385 6.01 -2.51 -1.58
N GLY A 386 5.90 -2.78 -2.88
CA GLY A 386 5.98 -4.12 -3.47
C GLY A 386 4.74 -4.99 -3.29
N GLN A 387 3.65 -4.47 -2.73
CA GLN A 387 2.40 -5.23 -2.59
C GLN A 387 1.76 -5.46 -3.96
N GLN A 388 1.34 -6.70 -4.21
CA GLN A 388 0.77 -7.13 -5.48
C GLN A 388 -0.76 -7.21 -5.41
N TYR A 389 -1.43 -6.98 -6.54
CA TYR A 389 -2.87 -6.93 -6.69
C TYR A 389 -3.32 -7.70 -7.93
N ARG A 390 -4.44 -8.43 -7.81
CA ARG A 390 -5.14 -9.07 -8.94
C ARG A 390 -6.64 -9.02 -8.71
N CYS A 391 -7.43 -9.11 -9.76
CA CYS A 391 -8.88 -9.18 -9.68
C CYS A 391 -9.36 -10.58 -10.07
N VAL A 392 -10.23 -11.17 -9.25
CA VAL A 392 -11.01 -12.36 -9.58
C VAL A 392 -12.35 -11.87 -10.11
N ILE A 393 -12.71 -12.26 -11.33
CA ILE A 393 -13.98 -11.89 -11.97
C ILE A 393 -14.80 -13.16 -12.15
N LYS A 394 -16.05 -13.12 -11.71
CA LYS A 394 -17.02 -14.21 -11.81
C LYS A 394 -18.28 -13.76 -12.52
N ASP A 395 -19.04 -14.70 -13.06
CA ASP A 395 -20.43 -14.47 -13.47
C ASP A 395 -21.41 -15.12 -12.47
N THR A 396 -22.70 -15.05 -12.78
CA THR A 396 -23.78 -15.67 -11.98
C THR A 396 -23.79 -17.20 -12.03
N GLU A 397 -23.04 -17.81 -12.95
CA GLU A 397 -22.91 -19.26 -13.10
C GLU A 397 -21.63 -19.80 -12.41
N ASP A 398 -20.92 -18.94 -11.68
CA ASP A 398 -19.68 -19.22 -10.96
C ASP A 398 -18.46 -19.55 -11.85
N GLU A 399 -18.54 -19.24 -13.16
CA GLU A 399 -17.36 -19.24 -14.03
C GLU A 399 -16.39 -18.15 -13.57
N GLN A 400 -15.08 -18.42 -13.64
CA GLN A 400 -14.09 -17.52 -13.06
C GLN A 400 -12.90 -17.30 -13.99
N VAL A 401 -12.53 -16.03 -14.16
CA VAL A 401 -11.24 -15.61 -14.72
C VAL A 401 -10.47 -14.76 -13.71
N ILE A 402 -9.15 -14.79 -13.78
CA ILE A 402 -8.27 -14.03 -12.89
C ILE A 402 -7.42 -13.09 -13.75
N SER A 403 -7.37 -11.82 -13.38
CA SER A 403 -6.53 -10.83 -14.05
C SER A 403 -5.03 -11.12 -13.87
N ASP A 404 -4.22 -10.46 -14.68
CA ASP A 404 -2.79 -10.35 -14.43
C ASP A 404 -2.53 -9.63 -13.10
N VAL A 405 -1.30 -9.78 -12.62
CA VAL A 405 -0.83 -9.18 -11.36
C VAL A 405 -0.25 -7.79 -11.63
N ALA A 406 -0.69 -6.81 -10.86
CA ALA A 406 -0.11 -5.46 -10.81
C ALA A 406 0.58 -5.21 -9.46
N VAL A 407 1.67 -4.47 -9.46
CA VAL A 407 2.48 -4.13 -8.28
C VAL A 407 2.28 -2.67 -7.90
N LEU A 408 2.14 -2.39 -6.60
CA LEU A 408 2.24 -1.04 -6.05
C LEU A 408 3.70 -0.79 -5.65
N ILE A 409 4.33 0.20 -6.26
CA ILE A 409 5.70 0.63 -6.01
C ILE A 409 5.64 2.03 -5.39
N VAL A 410 6.27 2.18 -4.23
CA VAL A 410 6.41 3.50 -3.61
C VAL A 410 7.65 4.17 -4.20
N GLU A 411 7.46 5.32 -4.84
CA GLU A 411 8.55 6.11 -5.40
C GLU A 411 9.50 6.54 -4.28
N ALA A 412 10.77 6.12 -4.37
CA ALA A 412 11.78 6.47 -3.40
C ALA A 412 12.14 7.96 -3.49
N GLU A 413 12.15 8.64 -2.34
CA GLU A 413 12.62 10.02 -2.26
C GLU A 413 14.14 10.05 -2.51
N ALA A 414 14.56 10.72 -3.58
CA ALA A 414 15.98 10.78 -3.97
C ALA A 414 16.82 11.50 -2.90
N LEU A 415 18.02 10.98 -2.63
CA LEU A 415 18.97 11.56 -1.68
C LEU A 415 19.36 12.99 -2.12
N ALA A 416 18.99 13.99 -1.32
CA ALA A 416 19.32 15.40 -1.59
C ALA A 416 19.50 16.21 -0.30
N ILE A 417 20.40 17.20 -0.31
CA ILE A 417 20.50 18.21 0.75
C ILE A 417 19.56 19.36 0.39
N VAL A 418 18.59 19.61 1.26
CA VAL A 418 17.56 20.65 1.12
C VAL A 418 17.80 21.86 2.03
N GLY A 419 18.75 21.76 2.95
CA GLY A 419 19.18 22.86 3.82
C GLY A 419 20.67 22.75 4.13
N GLN A 420 21.42 23.80 3.78
CA GLN A 420 22.87 23.86 3.98
C GLN A 420 23.21 24.41 5.38
N PRO A 421 24.32 23.99 5.99
CA PRO A 421 24.82 24.64 7.20
C PRO A 421 25.18 26.09 6.94
N SER A 422 24.93 26.95 7.91
CA SER A 422 25.25 28.39 7.85
C SER A 422 26.45 28.72 8.73
N ASP A 423 27.21 29.74 8.33
CA ASP A 423 28.29 30.32 9.12
C ASP A 423 27.81 30.69 10.54
N TYR A 424 28.69 30.52 11.53
CA TYR A 424 28.41 30.87 12.92
C TYR A 424 29.48 31.81 13.47
N THR A 425 29.06 32.90 14.14
CA THR A 425 29.93 33.82 14.86
C THR A 425 29.46 33.96 16.31
N GLY A 426 30.36 33.80 17.28
CA GLY A 426 30.04 33.94 18.71
C GLY A 426 31.27 34.08 19.59
N GLY A 427 31.07 34.27 20.90
CA GLY A 427 32.14 34.50 21.86
C GLY A 427 32.91 33.22 22.21
N VAL A 428 34.15 33.38 22.68
CA VAL A 428 34.93 32.23 23.20
C VAL A 428 34.22 31.64 24.41
N GLY A 429 33.95 30.32 24.36
CA GLY A 429 33.19 29.61 25.38
C GLY A 429 31.75 29.25 24.98
N ASP A 430 31.20 29.90 23.95
CA ASP A 430 29.90 29.55 23.38
C ASP A 430 29.94 28.22 22.60
N ILE A 431 28.78 27.70 22.22
CA ILE A 431 28.65 26.49 21.40
C ILE A 431 28.01 26.87 20.06
N ALA A 432 28.77 26.76 18.98
CA ALA A 432 28.26 26.87 17.61
C ALA A 432 27.46 25.62 17.24
N GLN A 433 26.30 25.79 16.60
CA GLN A 433 25.52 24.68 16.05
C GLN A 433 25.46 24.79 14.53
N PHE A 434 25.89 23.73 13.84
CA PHE A 434 25.75 23.59 12.39
C PHE A 434 24.75 22.47 12.11
N THR A 435 23.76 22.76 11.26
CA THR A 435 22.68 21.83 10.91
C THR A 435 22.66 21.63 9.39
N VAL A 436 22.40 20.41 8.95
CA VAL A 436 22.14 20.09 7.54
C VAL A 436 20.75 19.47 7.43
N ASP A 437 19.92 19.92 6.49
CA ASP A 437 18.65 19.28 6.17
C ASP A 437 18.81 18.44 4.91
N ALA A 438 18.48 17.14 4.99
CA ALA A 438 18.55 16.23 3.86
C ALA A 438 17.28 15.37 3.80
N VAL A 439 16.92 14.98 2.58
CA VAL A 439 15.82 14.05 2.26
C VAL A 439 16.39 12.77 1.65
N GLY A 440 15.67 11.66 1.79
CA GLY A 440 16.10 10.32 1.36
C GLY A 440 15.84 9.25 2.43
N LYS A 441 15.93 7.98 2.03
CA LYS A 441 15.63 6.82 2.89
C LYS A 441 16.85 6.39 3.70
N GLY A 442 16.67 6.12 4.99
CA GLY A 442 17.70 5.55 5.86
C GLY A 442 18.96 6.41 6.04
N LEU A 443 18.81 7.74 6.13
CA LEU A 443 19.93 8.68 6.17
C LEU A 443 20.88 8.47 7.35
N SER A 444 22.19 8.54 7.07
CA SER A 444 23.27 8.59 8.05
C SER A 444 24.17 9.80 7.80
N TYR A 445 24.74 10.35 8.86
CA TYR A 445 25.48 11.62 8.84
C TYR A 445 26.92 11.42 9.32
N GLN A 446 27.86 12.17 8.73
CA GLN A 446 29.22 12.29 9.21
C GLN A 446 29.73 13.72 8.99
N TRP A 447 29.82 14.48 10.07
CA TRP A 447 30.41 15.81 10.04
C TRP A 447 31.93 15.74 9.93
N GLN A 448 32.47 16.63 9.10
CA GLN A 448 33.89 16.83 8.85
C GLN A 448 34.26 18.28 9.13
N PHE A 449 35.52 18.51 9.51
CA PHE A 449 36.08 19.85 9.67
C PHE A 449 37.37 20.01 8.85
N SER A 450 37.67 21.26 8.49
CA SER A 450 38.91 21.67 7.83
C SER A 450 39.50 22.88 8.55
N GLY A 451 40.82 22.85 8.76
CA GLY A 451 41.60 23.97 9.31
C GLY A 451 42.50 24.66 8.28
N ASP A 452 42.41 24.26 7.00
CA ASP A 452 43.27 24.70 5.89
C ASP A 452 42.42 25.19 4.70
N ASN A 453 41.37 25.94 5.02
CA ASN A 453 40.45 26.55 4.08
C ASN A 453 39.84 25.56 3.06
N GLY A 454 39.51 24.35 3.53
CA GLY A 454 38.82 23.33 2.74
C GLY A 454 39.74 22.40 1.94
N THR A 455 41.07 22.50 2.11
CA THR A 455 42.04 21.66 1.38
C THR A 455 42.02 20.22 1.90
N THR A 456 42.01 20.02 3.22
CA THR A 456 41.89 18.71 3.85
C THR A 456 40.72 18.67 4.82
N TRP A 457 40.02 17.52 4.83
CA TRP A 457 38.83 17.29 5.64
C TRP A 457 39.02 16.08 6.54
N LYS A 458 38.72 16.25 7.84
CA LYS A 458 38.82 15.19 8.85
C LYS A 458 37.47 15.00 9.51
N SER A 459 37.10 13.77 9.85
CA SER A 459 35.90 13.51 10.64
C SER A 459 35.99 14.26 11.97
N SER A 460 34.95 15.04 12.28
CA SER A 460 34.86 15.72 13.56
C SER A 460 34.57 14.70 14.66
N SER A 461 35.10 14.93 15.85
CA SER A 461 34.79 14.18 17.07
C SER A 461 33.89 14.96 18.02
N GLN A 462 33.36 16.12 17.59
CA GLN A 462 32.49 16.93 18.43
C GLN A 462 31.10 16.29 18.58
N SER A 463 30.36 16.71 19.59
CA SER A 463 29.03 16.16 19.90
C SER A 463 28.06 16.38 18.72
N GLY A 464 27.31 15.35 18.35
CA GLY A 464 26.37 15.39 17.21
C GLY A 464 27.03 15.16 15.84
N ASN A 465 28.30 14.75 15.77
CA ASN A 465 28.99 14.49 14.49
C ASN A 465 28.35 13.39 13.61
N ARG A 466 27.43 12.59 14.14
CA ARG A 466 26.67 11.55 13.41
C ARG A 466 25.17 11.82 13.33
N THR A 467 24.76 13.06 13.59
CA THR A 467 23.36 13.48 13.51
C THR A 467 23.22 14.67 12.57
N LYS A 468 21.98 15.11 12.39
CA LYS A 468 21.61 16.29 11.60
C LYS A 468 22.32 17.58 12.04
N THR A 469 22.70 17.66 13.31
CA THR A 469 23.27 18.87 13.92
C THR A 469 24.51 18.54 14.73
N ILE A 470 25.63 19.21 14.44
CA ILE A 470 26.83 19.16 15.26
C ILE A 470 26.93 20.38 16.17
N SER A 471 27.41 20.16 17.40
CA SER A 471 27.68 21.21 18.39
C SER A 471 29.17 21.35 18.63
N VAL A 472 29.73 22.53 18.39
CA VAL A 472 31.17 22.81 18.42
C VAL A 472 31.48 23.96 19.39
N PRO A 473 32.24 23.73 20.46
CA PRO A 473 32.67 24.82 21.35
C PRO A 473 33.58 25.82 20.63
N ILE A 474 33.31 27.11 20.81
CA ILE A 474 34.06 28.21 20.21
C ILE A 474 35.34 28.45 21.02
N THR A 475 36.48 28.38 20.34
CA THR A 475 37.81 28.70 20.88
C THR A 475 38.62 29.48 19.86
N GLU A 476 39.60 30.26 20.31
CA GLU A 476 40.52 31.00 19.42
C GLU A 476 41.19 30.08 18.38
N ALA A 477 41.55 28.85 18.78
CA ALA A 477 42.18 27.86 17.90
C ALA A 477 41.24 27.28 16.82
N ARG A 478 39.92 27.46 16.96
CA ARG A 478 38.91 27.01 16.00
C ARG A 478 38.37 28.14 15.12
N SER A 479 38.74 29.39 15.40
CA SER A 479 38.36 30.52 14.56
C SER A 479 38.88 30.32 13.13
N GLY A 480 37.99 30.42 12.16
CA GLY A 480 38.27 30.16 10.74
C GLY A 480 38.16 28.69 10.30
N GLN A 481 37.84 27.75 11.20
CA GLN A 481 37.59 26.36 10.80
C GLN A 481 36.29 26.23 10.02
N LEU A 482 36.31 25.40 8.98
CA LEU A 482 35.15 25.06 8.16
C LEU A 482 34.55 23.73 8.62
N TYR A 483 33.22 23.60 8.56
CA TYR A 483 32.45 22.42 8.87
C TYR A 483 31.52 22.06 7.72
N ARG A 484 31.51 20.78 7.32
CA ARG A 484 30.58 20.23 6.32
C ARG A 484 30.08 18.86 6.76
N CYS A 485 28.95 18.41 6.23
CA CYS A 485 28.39 17.10 6.54
C CYS A 485 28.34 16.21 5.29
N MET A 486 28.80 14.98 5.43
CA MET A 486 28.56 13.92 4.46
C MET A 486 27.30 13.16 4.87
N VAL A 487 26.33 13.09 3.95
CA VAL A 487 25.06 12.38 4.14
C VAL A 487 25.04 11.17 3.21
N LYS A 488 24.61 10.02 3.75
CA LYS A 488 24.54 8.74 3.01
C LYS A 488 23.17 8.10 3.20
N ASP A 489 22.56 7.60 2.13
CA ASP A 489 21.30 6.82 2.18
C ASP A 489 21.54 5.32 2.46
N ALA A 490 20.46 4.53 2.51
CA ALA A 490 20.52 3.09 2.79
C ALA A 490 21.19 2.28 1.67
N GLU A 491 21.05 2.73 0.42
CA GLU A 491 21.63 2.14 -0.80
C GLU A 491 23.12 2.46 -0.91
N GLY A 492 23.56 3.48 -0.20
CA GLY A 492 24.93 3.87 0.01
C GLY A 492 25.43 4.99 -0.90
N ASN A 493 24.53 5.69 -1.59
CA ASN A 493 24.83 6.94 -2.28
C ASN A 493 25.24 8.00 -1.27
N GLN A 494 26.12 8.91 -1.68
CA GLN A 494 26.68 9.93 -0.79
C GLN A 494 26.62 11.31 -1.43
N ILE A 495 26.21 12.28 -0.63
CA ILE A 495 26.27 13.70 -0.95
C ILE A 495 26.95 14.46 0.19
N ILE A 496 27.57 15.59 -0.15
CA ILE A 496 28.34 16.41 0.81
C ILE A 496 27.74 17.81 0.81
N SER A 497 27.52 18.36 2.00
CA SER A 497 27.03 19.73 2.16
C SER A 497 28.07 20.76 1.76
N GLU A 498 27.61 21.98 1.53
CA GLU A 498 28.48 23.14 1.55
C GLU A 498 29.14 23.30 2.93
N ALA A 499 30.24 24.04 2.95
CA ALA A 499 31.01 24.30 4.15
C ALA A 499 30.56 25.60 4.84
N ALA A 500 30.38 25.55 6.16
CA ALA A 500 30.13 26.71 7.01
C ALA A 500 31.35 27.03 7.87
N VAL A 501 31.66 28.30 8.10
CA VAL A 501 32.79 28.73 8.93
C VAL A 501 32.38 29.03 10.37
N LEU A 502 33.23 28.66 11.32
CA LEU A 502 33.15 29.10 12.71
C LEU A 502 34.05 30.33 12.91
N LYS A 503 33.50 31.45 13.35
CA LYS A 503 34.22 32.69 13.65
C LYS A 503 34.10 33.04 15.13
N VAL A 504 35.20 33.46 15.72
CA VAL A 504 35.17 34.11 17.04
C VAL A 504 34.72 35.56 16.83
N GLU A 505 33.73 35.99 17.58
CA GLU A 505 33.25 37.38 17.59
C GLU A 505 34.38 38.31 18.08
N ALA A 506 34.67 39.35 17.31
CA ALA A 506 35.69 40.32 17.66
C ALA A 506 35.12 41.30 18.72
N GLU A 507 35.71 41.29 19.92
CA GLU A 507 35.38 42.29 20.93
C GLU A 507 35.82 43.69 20.46
N THR A 508 34.90 44.66 20.53
CA THR A 508 35.16 46.05 20.14
C THR A 508 35.78 46.83 21.29
N LEU A 509 36.95 47.42 21.06
CA LEU A 509 37.58 48.36 21.99
C LEU A 509 36.82 49.70 22.00
N VAL A 510 36.29 50.11 23.15
CA VAL A 510 35.50 51.35 23.29
C VAL A 510 35.71 52.05 24.63
N ILE A 511 35.69 53.38 24.65
CA ILE A 511 35.66 54.19 25.89
C ILE A 511 34.19 54.52 26.21
N ASN A 512 33.70 53.98 27.32
CA ASN A 512 32.31 54.14 27.79
C ASN A 512 32.11 55.37 28.69
N SER A 513 33.18 55.91 29.27
CA SER A 513 33.14 57.14 30.08
C SER A 513 34.36 57.99 29.81
N GLN A 514 34.11 59.25 29.43
CA GLN A 514 35.12 60.26 29.17
C GLN A 514 35.56 60.97 30.46
N PRO A 515 36.78 61.51 30.54
CA PRO A 515 37.18 62.36 31.65
C PRO A 515 36.42 63.70 31.61
N LYS A 516 36.27 64.33 32.77
CA LYS A 516 35.60 65.64 32.91
C LYS A 516 36.59 66.70 33.36
N ASP A 517 36.33 67.94 32.97
CA ASP A 517 37.07 69.10 33.47
C ASP A 517 37.05 69.14 35.00
N TYR A 518 38.17 69.55 35.59
CA TYR A 518 38.34 69.64 37.04
C TYR A 518 38.72 71.08 37.42
N THR A 519 38.02 71.67 38.39
CA THR A 519 38.34 72.98 38.97
C THR A 519 38.69 72.81 40.45
N GLY A 520 39.85 73.29 40.87
CA GLY A 520 40.31 73.25 42.27
C GLY A 520 41.38 74.31 42.55
N VAL A 521 41.79 74.45 43.80
CA VAL A 521 42.76 75.49 44.21
C VAL A 521 44.19 74.95 44.18
N VAL A 522 45.18 75.86 44.16
CA VAL A 522 46.61 75.48 44.19
C VAL A 522 46.92 74.66 45.44
N GLY A 523 47.59 73.52 45.25
CA GLY A 523 47.90 72.56 46.33
C GLY A 523 47.03 71.31 46.35
N ASP A 524 45.83 71.37 45.75
CA ASP A 524 44.95 70.20 45.58
C ASP A 524 45.47 69.24 44.49
N THR A 525 44.77 68.11 44.30
CA THR A 525 45.06 67.15 43.23
C THR A 525 43.79 66.88 42.40
N ALA A 526 43.84 67.22 41.11
CA ALA A 526 42.81 66.88 40.14
C ALA A 526 42.88 65.40 39.77
N SER A 527 41.72 64.75 39.56
CA SER A 527 41.64 63.35 39.14
C SER A 527 40.84 63.22 37.85
N PHE A 528 41.45 62.66 36.80
CA PHE A 528 40.80 62.40 35.52
C PHE A 528 40.69 60.89 35.30
N THR A 529 39.50 60.40 34.96
CA THR A 529 39.21 58.95 34.85
C THR A 529 38.51 58.62 33.54
N VAL A 530 38.86 57.46 32.96
CA VAL A 530 38.13 56.82 31.85
C VAL A 530 37.60 55.44 32.26
N LYS A 531 36.56 54.96 31.58
CA LYS A 531 36.11 53.57 31.66
C LYS A 531 36.05 53.00 30.25
N ALA A 532 36.73 51.89 29.98
CA ALA A 532 36.78 51.27 28.65
C ALA A 532 36.42 49.78 28.70
N THR A 533 35.89 49.26 27.58
CA THR A 533 35.63 47.83 27.34
C THR A 533 36.61 47.32 26.29
N GLY A 534 37.14 46.12 26.49
CA GLY A 534 38.00 45.39 25.56
C GLY A 534 38.99 44.48 26.28
N ASN A 535 39.71 43.68 25.51
CA ASN A 535 40.61 42.66 26.04
C ASN A 535 42.00 43.19 26.41
N SER A 536 42.44 42.90 27.64
CA SER A 536 43.78 43.20 28.18
C SER A 536 44.24 44.65 27.95
N LEU A 537 43.42 45.59 28.40
CA LEU A 537 43.60 47.03 28.14
C LEU A 537 44.88 47.60 28.78
N LYS A 538 45.61 48.40 28.00
CA LYS A 538 46.71 49.28 28.44
C LYS A 538 46.28 50.74 28.33
N TYR A 539 46.71 51.56 29.27
CA TYR A 539 46.37 52.99 29.33
C TYR A 539 47.62 53.86 29.22
N GLN A 540 47.51 55.00 28.55
CA GLN A 540 48.53 56.04 28.53
C GLN A 540 47.87 57.42 28.52
N TRP A 541 47.98 58.14 29.65
CA TRP A 541 47.55 59.52 29.75
C TRP A 541 48.54 60.45 29.04
N GLN A 542 47.99 61.44 28.35
CA GLN A 542 48.70 62.51 27.68
C GLN A 542 48.20 63.86 28.17
N TYR A 543 49.07 64.86 28.16
CA TYR A 543 48.72 66.25 28.47
C TYR A 543 49.06 67.19 27.30
N SER A 544 48.37 68.33 27.25
CA SER A 544 48.60 69.41 26.29
C SER A 544 48.59 70.77 26.98
N ASN A 545 49.57 71.61 26.62
CA ASN A 545 49.68 73.01 27.10
C ASN A 545 49.18 74.03 26.06
N ASN A 546 48.81 73.58 24.86
CA ASN A 546 48.44 74.41 23.72
C ASN A 546 47.06 74.03 23.16
N LYS A 547 46.09 73.88 24.08
CA LYS A 547 44.68 73.64 23.73
C LYS A 547 44.47 72.43 22.79
N GLY A 548 45.31 71.38 22.93
CA GLY A 548 45.13 70.12 22.25
C GLY A 548 45.84 69.98 20.90
N GLU A 549 46.66 70.95 20.49
CA GLU A 549 47.45 70.86 19.25
C GLU A 549 48.62 69.87 19.39
N ILE A 550 49.32 69.86 20.53
CA ILE A 550 50.44 68.96 20.80
C ILE A 550 50.18 68.20 22.11
N TRP A 551 50.35 66.88 22.06
CA TRP A 551 50.15 65.98 23.18
C TRP A 551 51.45 65.28 23.58
N LYS A 552 51.75 65.27 24.87
CA LYS A 552 52.91 64.59 25.44
C LYS A 552 52.45 63.56 26.47
N ASN A 553 53.14 62.42 26.58
CA ASN A 553 52.83 61.45 27.61
C ASN A 553 53.00 62.07 29.01
N SER A 554 51.97 61.93 29.83
CA SER A 554 52.00 62.33 31.22
C SER A 554 52.87 61.36 32.01
N SER A 555 53.70 61.92 32.90
CA SER A 555 54.44 61.17 33.92
C SER A 555 53.79 61.28 35.30
N GLN A 556 52.57 61.84 35.37
CA GLN A 556 51.83 61.99 36.64
C GLN A 556 51.41 60.62 37.19
N SER A 557 51.13 60.57 38.49
CA SER A 557 50.70 59.34 39.17
C SER A 557 49.43 58.78 38.54
N GLY A 558 49.40 57.48 38.25
CA GLY A 558 48.28 56.83 37.55
C GLY A 558 48.27 57.02 36.03
N SER A 559 49.29 57.63 35.41
CA SER A 559 49.34 57.85 33.95
C SER A 559 49.25 56.58 33.08
N ARG A 560 49.41 55.39 33.66
CA ARG A 560 49.26 54.07 33.00
C ARG A 560 48.06 53.25 33.48
N THR A 561 47.12 53.88 34.18
CA THR A 561 45.89 53.23 34.64
C THR A 561 44.67 53.99 34.11
N ALA A 562 43.46 53.50 34.43
CA ALA A 562 42.21 54.16 34.07
C ALA A 562 42.05 55.58 34.66
N THR A 563 42.86 55.96 35.66
CA THR A 563 42.78 57.24 36.37
C THR A 563 44.15 57.89 36.53
N VAL A 564 44.30 59.15 36.13
CA VAL A 564 45.50 59.96 36.41
C VAL A 564 45.20 61.03 37.44
N ASN A 565 46.14 61.22 38.39
CA ASN A 565 46.05 62.23 39.44
C ASN A 565 47.13 63.30 39.22
N VAL A 566 46.70 64.56 39.18
CA VAL A 566 47.51 65.71 38.75
C VAL A 566 47.47 66.79 39.82
N PRO A 567 48.60 67.14 40.46
CA PRO A 567 48.66 68.26 41.39
C PRO A 567 48.29 69.59 40.72
N ILE A 568 47.49 70.41 41.38
CA ILE A 568 47.06 71.72 40.89
C ILE A 568 48.13 72.76 41.22
N THR A 569 48.67 73.40 40.19
CA THR A 569 49.62 74.51 40.28
C THR A 569 49.23 75.58 39.28
N GLU A 570 49.61 76.83 39.51
CA GLU A 570 49.31 77.95 38.58
C GLU A 570 49.81 77.66 37.15
N ALA A 571 50.99 77.04 37.02
CA ALA A 571 51.57 76.68 35.73
C ALA A 571 50.78 75.61 34.94
N ARG A 572 49.80 74.95 35.56
CA ARG A 572 48.94 73.94 34.94
C ARG A 572 47.54 74.47 34.67
N ASP A 573 47.26 75.74 34.96
CA ASP A 573 45.97 76.32 34.64
C ASP A 573 45.70 76.24 33.14
N GLY A 574 44.58 75.63 32.80
CA GLY A 574 44.15 75.35 31.45
C GLY A 574 44.85 74.22 30.72
N GLN A 575 45.72 73.45 31.38
CA GLN A 575 46.31 72.24 30.82
C GLN A 575 45.24 71.17 30.57
N GLN A 576 45.28 70.52 29.41
CA GLN A 576 44.33 69.49 29.02
C GLN A 576 44.92 68.09 29.14
N TYR A 577 44.08 67.11 29.45
CA TYR A 577 44.43 65.71 29.68
C TYR A 577 43.52 64.78 28.87
N ARG A 578 44.10 63.78 28.20
CA ARG A 578 43.37 62.72 27.49
C ARG A 578 44.04 61.36 27.71
N CYS A 579 43.32 60.27 27.58
CA CYS A 579 43.83 58.92 27.73
C CYS A 579 43.79 58.17 26.39
N VAL A 580 44.90 57.53 26.02
CA VAL A 580 44.95 56.55 24.93
C VAL A 580 44.81 55.16 25.56
N VAL A 581 43.82 54.40 25.12
CA VAL A 581 43.57 53.02 25.55
C VAL A 581 43.90 52.08 24.40
N THR A 582 44.66 51.01 24.66
CA THR A 582 45.12 50.05 23.65
C THR A 582 44.80 48.62 24.08
N ASP A 583 44.28 47.79 23.17
CA ASP A 583 43.98 46.37 23.43
C ASP A 583 45.18 45.43 23.17
N LYS A 584 44.99 44.12 23.37
CA LYS A 584 46.02 43.09 23.10
C LYS A 584 46.51 43.06 21.65
N ASN A 585 45.67 43.46 20.70
CA ASN A 585 45.92 43.41 19.27
C ASN A 585 46.61 44.67 18.74
N GLY A 586 46.80 45.68 19.60
CA GLY A 586 47.40 46.97 19.24
C GLY A 586 46.41 47.99 18.70
N ASN A 587 45.10 47.70 18.69
CA ASN A 587 44.08 48.69 18.35
C ASN A 587 44.03 49.73 19.46
N SER A 588 43.81 51.00 19.11
CA SER A 588 43.77 52.08 20.09
C SER A 588 42.60 53.03 19.88
N VAL A 589 42.06 53.52 20.99
CA VAL A 589 41.04 54.57 21.06
C VAL A 589 41.54 55.67 21.98
N THR A 590 41.21 56.92 21.68
CA THR A 590 41.64 58.09 22.47
C THR A 590 40.41 58.77 23.08
N SER A 591 40.49 59.12 24.36
CA SER A 591 39.43 59.84 25.07
C SER A 591 39.32 61.28 24.57
N GLU A 592 38.18 61.90 24.88
CA GLU A 592 38.06 63.35 24.87
C GLU A 592 39.04 63.99 25.86
N ALA A 593 39.35 65.26 25.63
CA ALA A 593 40.24 66.04 26.47
C ALA A 593 39.48 66.71 27.62
N ALA A 594 39.98 66.57 28.85
CA ALA A 594 39.50 67.26 30.03
C ALA A 594 40.50 68.34 30.48
N LYS A 595 40.01 69.48 30.95
CA LYS A 595 40.80 70.65 31.36
C LYS A 595 40.99 70.69 32.88
N LEU A 596 42.21 70.98 33.32
CA LEU A 596 42.50 71.41 34.70
C LEU A 596 42.35 72.93 34.77
N ILE A 597 41.53 73.42 35.69
CA ILE A 597 41.26 74.84 35.89
C ILE A 597 41.64 75.20 37.33
N VAL A 598 42.48 76.21 37.49
CA VAL A 598 42.87 76.72 38.81
C VAL A 598 41.80 77.72 39.26
N GLY A 599 41.07 77.38 40.32
CA GLY A 599 40.06 78.24 40.94
C GLY A 599 40.67 79.25 41.91
N THR A 600 39.91 80.30 42.23
CA THR A 600 40.30 81.31 43.22
C THR A 600 39.94 80.86 44.64
N GLU A 601 40.87 80.93 45.58
CA GLU A 601 40.64 80.63 47.00
C GLU A 601 39.68 81.65 47.64
N LEU A 602 38.76 81.17 48.49
CA LEU A 602 37.86 82.02 49.26
C LEU A 602 38.61 82.68 50.42
N THR A 603 38.74 84.01 50.40
CA THR A 603 39.39 84.77 51.48
C THR A 603 38.80 86.17 51.63
N ILE A 604 38.83 86.74 52.84
CA ILE A 604 38.47 88.15 53.09
C ILE A 604 39.75 88.98 53.01
N THR A 605 39.80 89.91 52.05
CA THR A 605 40.98 90.72 51.72
C THR A 605 40.96 92.10 52.39
N SER A 606 39.80 92.57 52.85
CA SER A 606 39.66 93.78 53.65
C SER A 606 38.62 93.57 54.74
N GLN A 607 38.99 93.90 55.97
CA GLN A 607 38.15 93.74 57.17
C GLN A 607 37.30 95.00 57.43
N PRO A 608 36.18 94.89 58.18
CA PRO A 608 35.42 96.06 58.57
C PRO A 608 36.07 96.79 59.74
N GLU A 609 35.94 98.12 59.76
CA GLU A 609 36.49 98.99 60.80
C GLU A 609 35.39 99.47 61.76
N ASP A 610 35.77 99.78 63.00
CA ASP A 610 34.88 100.40 63.99
C ASP A 610 34.35 101.76 63.47
N TYR A 611 33.12 102.10 63.83
CA TYR A 611 32.45 103.33 63.39
C TYR A 611 31.93 104.14 64.58
N THR A 612 32.18 105.46 64.61
CA THR A 612 31.64 106.39 65.62
C THR A 612 30.89 107.52 64.95
N GLY A 613 29.64 107.78 65.33
CA GLY A 613 28.82 108.85 64.74
C GLY A 613 27.70 109.35 65.66
N ASP A 614 26.98 110.38 65.20
CA ASP A 614 25.91 111.01 65.97
C ASP A 614 24.59 110.20 65.85
N VAL A 615 23.70 110.28 66.84
CA VAL A 615 22.40 109.60 66.78
C VAL A 615 21.59 110.14 65.60
N GLY A 616 21.09 109.24 64.73
CA GLY A 616 20.39 109.59 63.49
C GLY A 616 21.23 109.39 62.22
N ASP A 617 22.56 109.30 62.34
CA ASP A 617 23.44 108.95 61.23
C ASP A 617 23.31 107.46 60.85
N THR A 618 23.99 107.05 59.78
CA THR A 618 24.09 105.64 59.38
C THR A 618 25.56 105.23 59.35
N ALA A 619 25.93 104.27 60.19
CA ALA A 619 27.21 103.61 60.16
C ALA A 619 27.31 102.66 58.96
N VAL A 620 28.47 102.66 58.29
CA VAL A 620 28.71 101.82 57.11
C VAL A 620 29.87 100.88 57.41
N PHE A 621 29.58 99.58 57.52
CA PHE A 621 30.61 98.55 57.64
C PHE A 621 30.79 97.86 56.30
N THR A 622 32.03 97.73 55.83
CA THR A 622 32.35 97.13 54.53
C THR A 622 33.48 96.11 54.64
N ILE A 623 33.44 95.10 53.78
CA ILE A 623 34.54 94.16 53.58
C ILE A 623 34.87 94.04 52.09
N GLN A 624 36.02 93.44 51.78
CA GLN A 624 36.32 92.90 50.46
C GLN A 624 36.67 91.42 50.58
N ALA A 625 36.24 90.59 49.63
CA ALA A 625 36.53 89.17 49.61
C ALA A 625 36.88 88.70 48.18
N ALA A 626 37.83 87.77 48.08
CA ALA A 626 38.17 87.05 46.87
C ALA A 626 37.59 85.63 46.92
N GLY A 627 37.26 85.08 45.75
CA GLY A 627 36.62 83.77 45.59
C GLY A 627 35.46 83.83 44.58
N GLU A 628 34.91 82.68 44.23
CA GLU A 628 33.86 82.57 43.20
C GLU A 628 32.47 82.38 43.79
N GLY A 629 31.47 83.09 43.23
CA GLY A 629 30.06 82.93 43.62
C GLY A 629 29.75 83.35 45.07
N LEU A 630 30.42 84.41 45.54
CA LEU A 630 30.37 84.87 46.93
C LEU A 630 28.97 85.29 47.38
N LYS A 631 28.55 84.79 48.54
CA LYS A 631 27.35 85.21 49.28
C LYS A 631 27.78 85.81 50.61
N TYR A 632 27.14 86.90 51.01
CA TYR A 632 27.46 87.63 52.24
C TYR A 632 26.32 87.49 53.24
N GLN A 633 26.65 87.43 54.52
CA GLN A 633 25.69 87.51 55.62
C GLN A 633 26.31 88.28 56.79
N TRP A 634 25.85 89.52 56.96
CA TRP A 634 26.20 90.31 58.14
C TRP A 634 25.47 89.78 59.37
N GLN A 635 26.20 89.72 60.47
CA GLN A 635 25.73 89.35 61.79
C GLN A 635 26.06 90.46 62.78
N PHE A 636 25.23 90.61 63.81
CA PHE A 636 25.48 91.52 64.91
C PHE A 636 25.47 90.77 66.25
N SER A 637 26.12 91.39 67.24
CA SER A 637 26.21 90.91 68.62
C SER A 637 26.01 92.09 69.59
N ASN A 638 25.29 91.85 70.68
CA ASN A 638 25.05 92.82 71.77
C ASN A 638 25.78 92.42 73.07
N ASP A 639 26.56 91.33 73.06
CA ASP A 639 27.11 90.70 74.27
C ASP A 639 28.61 90.38 74.12
N ASP A 640 29.36 91.30 73.51
CA ASP A 640 30.80 91.20 73.27
C ASP A 640 31.21 89.96 72.44
N GLY A 641 30.31 89.49 71.58
CA GLY A 641 30.62 88.51 70.54
C GLY A 641 30.31 87.08 70.97
N LYS A 642 29.60 86.91 72.09
CA LYS A 642 29.19 85.60 72.59
C LYS A 642 28.03 85.03 71.77
N ASN A 643 27.09 85.86 71.34
CA ASN A 643 25.95 85.46 70.51
C ASN A 643 25.82 86.34 69.27
N TRP A 644 25.87 85.70 68.10
CA TRP A 644 25.75 86.35 66.80
C TRP A 644 24.40 86.05 66.15
N ARG A 645 23.73 87.09 65.66
CA ARG A 645 22.44 87.01 64.97
C ARG A 645 22.56 87.65 63.61
N ASN A 646 21.88 87.11 62.60
CA ASN A 646 21.84 87.74 61.29
C ASN A 646 21.25 89.16 61.41
N SER A 647 22.01 90.14 60.94
CA SER A 647 21.53 91.52 60.83
C SER A 647 20.35 91.56 59.87
N SER A 648 19.35 92.38 60.15
CA SER A 648 18.26 92.72 59.22
C SER A 648 18.44 94.11 58.59
N GLN A 649 19.59 94.76 58.85
CA GLN A 649 19.88 96.09 58.33
C GLN A 649 20.11 96.07 56.81
N SER A 650 19.92 97.22 56.17
CA SER A 650 20.06 97.33 54.72
C SER A 650 21.48 96.96 54.27
N GLY A 651 21.60 96.13 53.23
CA GLY A 651 22.89 95.64 52.74
C GLY A 651 23.44 94.41 53.47
N ASN A 652 22.74 93.85 54.46
CA ASN A 652 23.17 92.66 55.22
C ASN A 652 23.55 91.41 54.40
N ARG A 653 23.23 91.36 53.10
CA ARG A 653 23.58 90.28 52.16
C ARG A 653 24.55 90.71 51.07
N THR A 654 25.22 91.83 51.26
CA THR A 654 26.24 92.38 50.35
C THR A 654 27.55 92.58 51.10
N ALA A 655 28.61 92.98 50.39
CA ALA A 655 29.90 93.30 51.00
C ALA A 655 29.83 94.49 51.99
N THR A 656 28.72 95.24 52.02
CA THR A 656 28.54 96.43 52.86
C THR A 656 27.19 96.38 53.59
N VAL A 657 27.17 96.66 54.90
CA VAL A 657 25.93 96.84 55.68
C VAL A 657 25.82 98.27 56.22
N ASN A 658 24.62 98.83 56.10
CA ASN A 658 24.28 100.19 56.54
C ASN A 658 23.42 100.10 57.79
N VAL A 659 23.91 100.61 58.92
CA VAL A 659 23.32 100.47 60.24
C VAL A 659 22.95 101.86 60.79
N PRO A 660 21.67 102.18 60.98
CA PRO A 660 21.28 103.43 61.65
C PRO A 660 21.84 103.52 63.07
N ILE A 661 22.39 104.68 63.44
CA ILE A 661 22.95 104.94 64.77
C ILE A 661 21.83 105.35 65.71
N THR A 662 21.64 104.59 66.78
CA THR A 662 20.69 104.85 67.86
C THR A 662 21.38 104.60 69.19
N GLU A 663 20.97 105.27 70.27
CA GLU A 663 21.53 105.05 71.62
C GLU A 663 21.56 103.56 72.02
N ALA A 664 20.51 102.80 71.65
CA ALA A 664 20.42 101.36 71.95
C ALA A 664 21.41 100.45 71.19
N ARG A 665 22.18 101.00 70.25
CA ARG A 665 23.20 100.28 69.46
C ARG A 665 24.63 100.71 69.78
N ASP A 666 24.80 101.57 70.79
CA ASP A 666 26.13 101.90 71.29
C ASP A 666 26.84 100.63 71.81
N GLY A 667 28.06 100.39 71.35
CA GLY A 667 28.84 99.19 71.63
C GLY A 667 28.45 97.94 70.84
N GLN A 668 27.47 98.00 69.94
CA GLN A 668 27.04 96.83 69.15
C GLN A 668 28.13 96.40 68.16
N GLN A 669 28.36 95.09 68.07
CA GLN A 669 29.38 94.48 67.21
C GLN A 669 28.80 93.93 65.92
N TYR A 670 29.58 93.99 64.84
CA TYR A 670 29.23 93.55 63.49
C TYR A 670 30.35 92.70 62.88
N ARG A 671 29.97 91.62 62.19
CA ARG A 671 30.87 90.79 61.37
C ARG A 671 30.16 90.27 60.13
N CYS A 672 30.88 89.94 59.08
CA CYS A 672 30.34 89.36 57.87
C CYS A 672 30.81 87.91 57.69
N VAL A 673 29.89 86.98 57.46
CA VAL A 673 30.20 85.63 56.98
C VAL A 673 30.10 85.64 55.45
N VAL A 674 31.16 85.22 54.77
CA VAL A 674 31.21 85.08 53.31
C VAL A 674 31.24 83.59 52.96
N THR A 675 30.40 83.16 52.03
CA THR A 675 30.31 81.76 51.57
C THR A 675 30.50 81.69 50.05
N ASP A 676 31.34 80.79 49.56
CA ASP A 676 31.55 80.58 48.12
C ASP A 676 30.49 79.67 47.48
N LYS A 677 30.59 79.45 46.16
CA LYS A 677 29.71 78.55 45.40
C LYS A 677 29.76 77.08 45.86
N ASN A 678 30.85 76.65 46.49
CA ASN A 678 31.08 75.30 46.98
C ASN A 678 30.58 75.10 48.42
N GLY A 679 30.11 76.17 49.07
CA GLY A 679 29.61 76.15 50.44
C GLY A 679 30.70 76.36 51.50
N ASN A 680 31.95 76.64 51.12
CA ASN A 680 32.99 77.00 52.07
C ASN A 680 32.70 78.38 52.64
N SER A 681 33.00 78.63 53.91
CA SER A 681 32.74 79.93 54.54
C SER A 681 33.95 80.48 55.31
N VAL A 682 34.18 81.77 55.17
CA VAL A 682 35.12 82.57 55.97
C VAL A 682 34.35 83.67 56.71
N THR A 683 34.80 84.07 57.90
CA THR A 683 34.15 85.11 58.71
C THR A 683 35.11 86.28 58.89
N SER A 684 34.60 87.51 58.77
CA SER A 684 35.40 88.72 58.97
C SER A 684 35.78 88.90 60.43
N GLU A 685 36.76 89.78 60.66
CA GLU A 685 36.97 90.38 61.97
C GLU A 685 35.74 91.18 62.41
N VAL A 686 35.71 91.52 63.70
CA VAL A 686 34.59 92.21 64.35
C VAL A 686 34.82 93.72 64.35
N ALA A 687 33.83 94.48 63.89
CA ALA A 687 33.76 95.94 64.00
C ALA A 687 32.71 96.37 65.04
N LYS A 688 32.93 97.49 65.73
CA LYS A 688 32.04 98.06 66.75
C LYS A 688 31.41 99.37 66.30
N LEU A 689 30.17 99.60 66.70
CA LEU A 689 29.47 100.87 66.54
C LEU A 689 29.49 101.65 67.86
N PHE A 690 29.91 102.92 67.81
CA PHE A 690 29.88 103.84 68.95
C PHE A 690 29.00 105.07 68.66
N VAL A 691 28.24 105.48 69.66
CA VAL A 691 27.44 106.72 69.64
C VAL A 691 28.26 107.86 70.22
N LYS A 692 28.39 108.95 69.47
CA LYS A 692 29.11 110.14 69.90
C LYS A 692 28.26 110.93 70.91
N THR A 693 28.80 111.18 72.10
CA THR A 693 28.11 111.94 73.18
C THR A 693 28.65 113.37 73.26
N GLU A 694 27.77 114.38 73.22
CA GLU A 694 28.14 115.76 73.58
C GLU A 694 28.11 115.94 75.12
N MET A 695 29.22 116.37 75.72
CA MET A 695 29.24 116.73 77.14
C MET A 695 28.58 118.10 77.37
N VAL A 696 27.34 118.13 77.85
CA VAL A 696 26.74 119.35 78.40
C VAL A 696 27.16 119.51 79.86
N ARG A 697 28.06 120.45 80.15
CA ARG A 697 28.35 120.94 81.51
C ARG A 697 27.17 121.80 81.99
N ASN A 698 26.57 121.47 83.13
CA ASN A 698 25.79 122.44 83.92
C ASN A 698 26.34 122.47 85.36
N LEU A 699 26.61 123.71 85.79
CA LEU A 699 27.15 124.16 87.07
C LEU A 699 26.20 123.90 88.25
#